data_AF-A0A5N9E6I6-F1
#
_entry.id   AF-A0A5N9E6I6-F1
#
_cell.length_a   1.000
_cell.length_b   1.000
_cell.length_c   1.000
_cell.angle_alpha   90.00
_cell.angle_beta   90.00
_cell.angle_gamma   90.00
#
_symmetry.space_group_name_H-M   'P 1'
#
loop_
_entity.id
_entity.type
_entity.pdbx_description
1 polymer ?
#
loop_
_entity_poly.entity_id
_entity_poly.type
_entity_poly.pdbx_seq_one_letter_code
_entity_poly.pdbx_strand_id
1 'polypeptide(L)'
;MAVTKEILDEIALSQAEYDLIIERLDREPNPVELGMFGALWSEHCGYKHSRPLLRLFSQKSTRVLSQTGAENAGAVDIGDGLAVVFKVESHNHPSAVEPLQGAATGVGGIVRDILAMGARPIALLNSLRFGPLDDPQNGHLFHGVVEGISWYGNCIGVPDVAGEICFDESYSQNPLVNAMCVGLVHTDKIATSAASEVGNVILLVGAGTGRDGIHGASGLASRTFEEKVELRPTVQVGNPFLEKVLIEACLEALDTGLVNAIQDLGAAGLTSAAIESAASGGRGIRLDIAEVHQREEGMSAYEVMLSESQERMLLVVAPGDVPAIKSVMDKWDVTCREIGNIIAEQTAQVAVGPELVVDLPIGQLSEAPQYRLEGKPSDADIQRRKLDLDSVSLPQDGPEGTLLRLLAAPNIANKKGVYRQYDHQVQTNTVVGPGSDAAVLRVKGTNKAIAVTIDGNGRLCQLDPYQGGQIVVAEVCRNLSCSGALPLAVTDCLNFGSPERPDVYHQLEQCIQGIAEACRVLEVPVVSGNVSLYNESRGQAIFPTPVVGGLGLLEDASKATRSAFATEGLVVGLLGAGTSEVESHDLAGSEYLQWIHGRVEGSPRIDIDLEKRVHQVCRSAIGQGLLASAHDCSEGGLAVALAECSIQGDVGFVGDFSIADRWDVILFGEQQSRIIVSLPKEHWDALSRLASGSAVPIVRLGYTGGDRFQLNDQMDLPVSQIADVWNNGLEAASG
;
A
#
# COMPACT_ATOMS: atom_id res chain seq x y z
N MET A 1 -36.23 -22.22 -7.38
CA MET A 1 -35.97 -21.80 -8.78
C MET A 1 -34.70 -22.51 -9.17
N ALA A 2 -34.58 -23.13 -10.35
CA ALA A 2 -33.30 -23.73 -10.72
C ALA A 2 -32.26 -22.61 -10.85
N VAL A 3 -31.21 -22.64 -10.02
CA VAL A 3 -30.09 -21.69 -10.10
C VAL A 3 -29.38 -21.95 -11.42
N THR A 4 -29.33 -20.94 -12.29
CA THR A 4 -28.71 -21.07 -13.60
C THR A 4 -27.24 -20.68 -13.54
N LYS A 5 -26.48 -21.06 -14.57
CA LYS A 5 -25.07 -20.68 -14.68
C LYS A 5 -24.90 -19.16 -14.70
N GLU A 6 -25.82 -18.45 -15.37
CA GLU A 6 -25.81 -16.99 -15.45
C GLU A 6 -25.94 -16.33 -14.07
N ILE A 7 -26.80 -16.85 -13.19
CA ILE A 7 -26.95 -16.36 -11.81
C ILE A 7 -25.66 -16.58 -11.01
N LEU A 8 -25.07 -17.78 -11.10
CA LEU A 8 -23.80 -18.08 -10.43
C LEU A 8 -22.68 -17.18 -10.95
N ASP A 9 -22.70 -16.89 -12.25
CA ASP A 9 -21.75 -16.00 -12.87
C ASP A 9 -21.89 -14.55 -12.35
N GLU A 10 -23.11 -14.02 -12.18
CA GLU A 10 -23.32 -12.66 -11.65
C GLU A 10 -22.76 -12.44 -10.23
N ILE A 11 -22.66 -13.50 -9.42
CA ILE A 11 -22.15 -13.46 -8.04
C ILE A 11 -20.78 -14.13 -7.88
N ALA A 12 -20.09 -14.40 -8.99
CA ALA A 12 -18.78 -15.02 -9.03
C ALA A 12 -18.61 -16.31 -8.22
N LEU A 13 -19.65 -17.16 -8.25
CA LEU A 13 -19.58 -18.53 -7.76
C LEU A 13 -19.42 -19.50 -8.94
N SER A 14 -18.56 -20.50 -8.77
CA SER A 14 -18.47 -21.65 -9.65
C SER A 14 -19.57 -22.66 -9.33
N GLN A 15 -19.86 -23.55 -10.29
CA GLN A 15 -20.79 -24.68 -10.05
C GLN A 15 -20.32 -25.55 -8.88
N ALA A 16 -19.02 -25.78 -8.74
CA ALA A 16 -18.45 -26.57 -7.65
C ALA A 16 -18.63 -25.89 -6.29
N GLU A 17 -18.52 -24.56 -6.22
CA GLU A 17 -18.80 -23.81 -4.99
C GLU A 17 -20.28 -23.84 -4.64
N TYR A 18 -21.18 -23.73 -5.63
CA TYR A 18 -22.62 -23.87 -5.41
C TYR A 18 -22.99 -25.27 -4.90
N ASP A 19 -22.44 -26.32 -5.49
CA ASP A 19 -22.66 -27.69 -5.05
C ASP A 19 -22.16 -27.90 -3.61
N LEU A 20 -21.02 -27.28 -3.25
CA LEU A 20 -20.49 -27.27 -1.88
C LEU A 20 -21.40 -26.51 -0.91
N ILE A 21 -22.01 -25.40 -1.33
CA ILE A 21 -22.98 -24.66 -0.51
C ILE A 21 -24.20 -25.55 -0.22
N ILE A 22 -24.75 -26.25 -1.22
CA ILE A 22 -25.85 -27.18 -1.02
C ILE A 22 -25.45 -28.29 -0.05
N GLU A 23 -24.26 -28.88 -0.22
CA GLU A 23 -23.75 -29.93 0.66
C GLU A 23 -23.64 -29.44 2.12
N ARG A 24 -23.16 -28.21 2.34
CA ARG A 24 -23.03 -27.62 3.68
C ARG A 24 -24.37 -27.31 4.32
N LEU A 25 -25.33 -26.80 3.55
CA LEU A 25 -26.64 -26.40 4.06
C LEU A 25 -27.66 -27.54 4.15
N ASP A 26 -27.45 -28.64 3.43
CA ASP A 26 -28.43 -29.72 3.22
C ASP A 26 -29.76 -29.22 2.61
N ARG A 27 -29.70 -28.10 1.87
CA ARG A 27 -30.83 -27.48 1.14
C ARG A 27 -30.32 -26.49 0.11
N GLU A 28 -31.20 -26.06 -0.79
CA GLU A 28 -30.92 -24.92 -1.67
C GLU A 28 -30.94 -23.60 -0.86
N PRO A 29 -29.95 -22.70 -1.07
CA PRO A 29 -30.00 -21.35 -0.55
C PRO A 29 -31.04 -20.52 -1.32
N ASN A 30 -31.72 -19.59 -0.63
CA ASN A 30 -32.55 -18.59 -1.30
C ASN A 30 -31.69 -17.48 -1.96
N PRO A 31 -32.26 -16.56 -2.76
CA PRO A 31 -31.47 -15.55 -3.45
C PRO A 31 -30.63 -14.64 -2.54
N VAL A 32 -31.13 -14.27 -1.35
CA VAL A 32 -30.39 -13.44 -0.40
C VAL A 32 -29.22 -14.21 0.18
N GLU A 33 -29.47 -15.45 0.62
CA GLU A 33 -28.44 -16.36 1.13
C GLU A 33 -27.35 -16.61 0.08
N LEU A 34 -27.75 -16.88 -1.16
CA LEU A 34 -26.82 -17.13 -2.26
C LEU A 34 -25.97 -15.90 -2.59
N GLY A 35 -26.55 -14.69 -2.55
CA GLY A 35 -25.82 -13.44 -2.68
C GLY A 35 -24.80 -13.22 -1.56
N MET A 36 -25.18 -13.51 -0.31
CA MET A 36 -24.27 -13.44 0.83
C MET A 36 -23.09 -14.41 0.68
N PHE A 37 -23.34 -15.64 0.22
CA PHE A 37 -22.27 -16.59 -0.11
C PHE A 37 -21.38 -16.07 -1.25
N GLY A 38 -21.95 -15.58 -2.34
CA GLY A 38 -21.17 -15.06 -3.48
C GLY A 38 -20.27 -13.89 -3.10
N ALA A 39 -20.73 -13.02 -2.19
CA ALA A 39 -19.93 -11.92 -1.69
C ALA A 39 -18.80 -12.38 -0.75
N LEU A 40 -19.11 -13.22 0.25
CA LEU A 40 -18.12 -13.68 1.24
C LEU A 40 -17.15 -14.74 0.70
N TRP A 41 -17.53 -15.51 -0.30
CA TRP A 41 -16.66 -16.48 -1.00
C TRP A 41 -16.05 -15.90 -2.28
N SER A 42 -16.18 -14.59 -2.51
CA SER A 42 -15.43 -13.90 -3.55
C SER A 42 -13.93 -13.99 -3.29
N GLU A 43 -13.08 -13.76 -4.30
CA GLU A 43 -11.63 -13.73 -4.06
C GLU A 43 -11.25 -12.56 -3.14
N HIS A 44 -11.96 -11.44 -3.27
CA HIS A 44 -11.73 -10.23 -2.51
C HIS A 44 -11.97 -10.40 -1.01
N CYS A 45 -13.04 -11.10 -0.60
CA CYS A 45 -13.33 -11.33 0.83
C CYS A 45 -12.75 -12.66 1.33
N GLY A 46 -12.80 -13.72 0.51
CA GLY A 46 -12.45 -15.08 0.92
C GLY A 46 -10.96 -15.40 0.81
N TYR A 47 -10.20 -14.64 -0.01
CA TYR A 47 -8.77 -14.84 -0.27
C TYR A 47 -8.44 -16.28 -0.68
N LYS A 48 -9.27 -16.90 -1.53
CA LYS A 48 -9.30 -18.35 -1.76
C LYS A 48 -7.95 -18.89 -2.24
N HIS A 49 -7.25 -18.15 -3.09
CA HIS A 49 -5.95 -18.56 -3.67
C HIS A 49 -4.75 -18.08 -2.85
N SER A 50 -4.85 -16.93 -2.20
CA SER A 50 -3.75 -16.28 -1.48
C SER A 50 -3.66 -16.69 -0.01
N ARG A 51 -4.79 -16.95 0.68
CA ARG A 51 -4.83 -17.31 2.11
C ARG A 51 -3.93 -18.51 2.48
N PRO A 52 -3.80 -19.57 1.67
CA PRO A 52 -2.84 -20.64 1.95
C PRO A 52 -1.38 -20.17 1.94
N LEU A 53 -1.03 -19.20 1.09
CA LEU A 53 0.31 -18.66 0.91
C LEU A 53 0.66 -17.63 1.99
N LEU A 54 -0.30 -16.78 2.38
CA LEU A 54 -0.13 -15.75 3.40
C LEU A 54 0.30 -16.31 4.77
N ARG A 55 0.07 -17.61 5.03
CA ARG A 55 0.58 -18.30 6.23
C ARG A 55 2.11 -18.29 6.34
N LEU A 56 2.83 -18.00 5.26
CA LEU A 56 4.29 -17.82 5.27
C LEU A 56 4.71 -16.57 6.05
N PHE A 57 3.84 -15.56 6.17
CA PHE A 57 4.03 -14.38 7.03
C PHE A 57 3.81 -14.72 8.51
N SER A 58 4.71 -15.54 9.06
CA SER A 58 4.59 -16.15 10.38
C SER A 58 5.49 -15.51 11.46
N GLN A 59 6.15 -14.39 11.15
CA GLN A 59 7.04 -13.72 12.10
C GLN A 59 6.25 -13.18 13.28
N LYS A 60 6.81 -13.36 14.48
CA LYS A 60 6.28 -12.79 15.71
C LYS A 60 7.19 -11.66 16.17
N SER A 61 6.60 -10.57 16.63
CA SER A 61 7.29 -9.47 17.27
C SER A 61 6.58 -9.13 18.57
N THR A 62 7.34 -8.77 19.60
CA THR A 62 6.79 -8.34 20.89
C THR A 62 6.12 -6.97 20.82
N ARG A 63 6.34 -6.21 19.74
CA ARG A 63 5.72 -4.91 19.51
C ARG A 63 4.38 -5.01 18.78
N VAL A 64 4.09 -6.13 18.14
CA VAL A 64 2.84 -6.28 17.38
C VAL A 64 1.73 -6.65 18.35
N LEU A 65 0.71 -5.78 18.44
CA LEU A 65 -0.38 -5.86 19.42
C LEU A 65 -1.62 -6.57 18.86
N SER A 66 -1.84 -6.52 17.56
CA SER A 66 -2.91 -7.26 16.89
C SER A 66 -2.41 -8.63 16.40
N GLN A 67 -3.30 -9.62 16.36
CA GLN A 67 -2.98 -10.86 15.64
C GLN A 67 -3.14 -10.60 14.13
N THR A 68 -2.13 -10.94 13.33
CA THR A 68 -2.17 -10.75 11.87
C THR A 68 -3.43 -11.37 11.27
N GLY A 69 -4.25 -10.56 10.60
CA GLY A 69 -5.47 -10.99 9.93
C GLY A 69 -6.67 -11.29 10.86
N ALA A 70 -6.61 -10.94 12.15
CA ALA A 70 -7.73 -11.09 13.09
C ALA A 70 -8.53 -9.80 13.29
N GLU A 71 -7.96 -8.65 12.94
CA GLU A 71 -8.56 -7.33 13.08
C GLU A 71 -8.33 -6.54 11.78
N ASN A 72 -9.06 -5.44 11.58
CA ASN A 72 -9.07 -4.72 10.30
C ASN A 72 -7.72 -4.14 9.90
N ALA A 73 -6.82 -3.86 10.86
CA ALA A 73 -5.49 -3.31 10.59
C ALA A 73 -4.43 -3.79 11.59
N GLY A 74 -3.15 -3.58 11.23
CA GLY A 74 -2.00 -3.97 12.05
C GLY A 74 -1.68 -2.92 13.10
N ALA A 75 -1.53 -3.32 14.37
CA ALA A 75 -1.20 -2.41 15.48
C ALA A 75 0.21 -2.69 16.04
N VAL A 76 1.03 -1.64 16.18
CA VAL A 76 2.43 -1.73 16.60
C VAL A 76 2.73 -0.76 17.75
N ASP A 77 3.24 -1.31 18.85
CA ASP A 77 3.69 -0.58 20.04
C ASP A 77 4.97 0.25 19.75
N ILE A 78 4.85 1.56 19.94
CA ILE A 78 5.94 2.53 19.79
C ILE A 78 6.47 3.05 21.13
N GLY A 79 6.03 2.47 22.25
CA GLY A 79 6.35 2.87 23.61
C GLY A 79 5.43 3.97 24.14
N ASP A 80 5.65 4.40 25.38
CA ASP A 80 4.90 5.47 26.07
C ASP A 80 3.37 5.24 26.15
N GLY A 81 2.92 3.98 26.06
CA GLY A 81 1.49 3.64 26.04
C GLY A 81 0.79 4.05 24.75
N LEU A 82 1.56 4.17 23.65
CA LEU A 82 1.08 4.53 22.31
C LEU A 82 1.32 3.40 21.32
N ALA A 83 0.39 3.23 20.40
CA ALA A 83 0.50 2.33 19.27
C ALA A 83 0.17 3.06 17.97
N VAL A 84 0.80 2.60 16.89
CA VAL A 84 0.47 2.98 15.52
C VAL A 84 -0.34 1.87 14.90
N VAL A 85 -1.46 2.24 14.29
CA VAL A 85 -2.28 1.33 13.48
C VAL A 85 -2.09 1.72 12.02
N PHE A 86 -1.81 0.76 11.14
CA PHE A 86 -1.68 1.05 9.71
C PHE A 86 -2.06 -0.15 8.85
N LYS A 87 -2.49 0.15 7.63
CA LYS A 87 -2.84 -0.83 6.59
C LYS A 87 -2.73 -0.17 5.22
N VAL A 88 -2.49 -1.00 4.21
CA VAL A 88 -2.62 -0.62 2.79
C VAL A 88 -3.74 -1.43 2.14
N GLU A 89 -4.53 -0.78 1.30
CA GLU A 89 -5.57 -1.39 0.48
C GLU A 89 -5.45 -1.00 -0.99
N SER A 90 -6.23 -1.65 -1.86
CA SER A 90 -6.29 -1.37 -3.29
C SER A 90 -7.71 -1.01 -3.73
N HIS A 91 -7.83 -0.10 -4.69
CA HIS A 91 -9.08 0.24 -5.36
C HIS A 91 -8.92 0.26 -6.89
N ASN A 92 -8.24 -0.76 -7.43
CA ASN A 92 -7.79 -0.83 -8.82
C ASN A 92 -8.96 -0.83 -9.82
N HIS A 93 -9.84 -1.83 -9.76
CA HIS A 93 -10.94 -2.00 -10.72
C HIS A 93 -11.93 -0.81 -10.71
N PRO A 94 -12.39 -0.29 -9.55
CA PRO A 94 -13.23 0.90 -9.53
C PRO A 94 -12.53 2.11 -10.16
N SER A 95 -11.24 2.31 -9.87
CA SER A 95 -10.45 3.43 -10.43
C SER A 95 -10.20 3.31 -11.93
N ALA A 96 -10.19 2.08 -12.48
CA ALA A 96 -10.12 1.87 -13.93
C ALA A 96 -11.42 2.29 -14.65
N VAL A 97 -12.57 2.22 -13.97
CA VAL A 97 -13.89 2.55 -14.52
C VAL A 97 -14.24 4.03 -14.33
N GLU A 98 -14.05 4.54 -13.12
CA GLU A 98 -14.26 5.94 -12.75
C GLU A 98 -13.13 6.37 -11.79
N PRO A 99 -12.09 7.05 -12.29
CA PRO A 99 -10.84 7.24 -11.56
C PRO A 99 -10.95 8.14 -10.34
N LEU A 100 -11.79 9.18 -10.39
CA LEU A 100 -11.92 10.14 -9.29
C LEU A 100 -12.62 9.51 -8.10
N GLN A 101 -13.80 8.94 -8.32
CA GLN A 101 -14.61 8.31 -7.30
C GLN A 101 -14.00 6.99 -6.83
N GLY A 102 -13.41 6.22 -7.75
CA GLY A 102 -12.67 5.00 -7.41
C GLY A 102 -11.55 5.29 -6.42
N ALA A 103 -10.72 6.31 -6.68
CA ALA A 103 -9.64 6.65 -5.77
C ALA A 103 -10.13 7.30 -4.46
N ALA A 104 -11.13 8.17 -4.54
CA ALA A 104 -11.71 8.84 -3.38
C ALA A 104 -12.32 7.85 -2.37
N THR A 105 -13.09 6.88 -2.86
CA THR A 105 -13.69 5.84 -2.00
C THR A 105 -12.65 4.85 -1.48
N GLY A 106 -11.57 4.60 -2.23
CA GLY A 106 -10.40 3.87 -1.73
C GLY A 106 -9.74 4.55 -0.52
N VAL A 107 -9.58 5.89 -0.55
CA VAL A 107 -9.09 6.65 0.62
C VAL A 107 -10.08 6.58 1.78
N GLY A 108 -11.39 6.73 1.52
CA GLY A 108 -12.42 6.61 2.56
C GLY A 108 -12.42 5.25 3.25
N GLY A 109 -12.34 4.17 2.49
CA GLY A 109 -12.28 2.79 3.01
C GLY A 109 -11.10 2.58 3.97
N ILE A 110 -9.88 2.89 3.51
CA ILE A 110 -8.68 2.68 4.33
C ILE A 110 -8.66 3.57 5.59
N VAL A 111 -9.30 4.75 5.55
CA VAL A 111 -9.48 5.59 6.75
C VAL A 111 -10.42 4.92 7.76
N ARG A 112 -11.50 4.28 7.31
CA ARG A 112 -12.43 3.58 8.19
C ARG A 112 -11.83 2.33 8.82
N ASP A 113 -10.99 1.59 8.12
CA ASP A 113 -10.23 0.47 8.71
C ASP A 113 -9.43 0.90 9.95
N ILE A 114 -8.71 2.03 9.84
CA ILE A 114 -7.92 2.58 10.94
C ILE A 114 -8.82 3.07 12.07
N LEU A 115 -9.95 3.70 11.72
CA LEU A 115 -10.95 4.14 12.69
C LEU A 115 -11.59 2.96 13.45
N ALA A 116 -11.82 1.82 12.80
CA ALA A 116 -12.35 0.61 13.42
C ALA A 116 -11.41 0.04 14.50
N MET A 117 -10.12 0.35 14.45
CA MET A 117 -9.17 0.01 15.53
C MET A 117 -9.16 1.06 16.66
N GLY A 118 -10.02 2.09 16.58
CA GLY A 118 -10.06 3.22 17.49
C GLY A 118 -8.90 4.20 17.32
N ALA A 119 -8.12 4.06 16.25
CA ALA A 119 -6.99 4.92 15.97
C ALA A 119 -7.43 6.17 15.22
N ARG A 120 -6.87 7.31 15.58
CA ARG A 120 -7.08 8.56 14.84
C ARG A 120 -6.19 8.56 13.60
N PRO A 121 -6.74 8.66 12.37
CA PRO A 121 -5.94 8.83 11.15
C PRO A 121 -5.06 10.09 11.22
N ILE A 122 -3.76 9.93 10.99
CA ILE A 122 -2.76 10.99 11.04
C ILE A 122 -1.98 11.18 9.74
N ALA A 123 -2.01 10.20 8.82
CA ALA A 123 -1.33 10.29 7.54
C ALA A 123 -1.88 9.30 6.51
N LEU A 124 -1.79 9.68 5.24
CA LEU A 124 -2.04 8.88 4.06
C LEU A 124 -0.76 8.74 3.23
N LEU A 125 -0.63 7.61 2.54
CA LEU A 125 0.37 7.39 1.50
C LEU A 125 -0.27 6.66 0.33
N ASN A 126 0.22 6.87 -0.89
CA ASN A 126 -0.29 6.14 -2.06
C ASN A 126 0.82 5.50 -2.88
N SER A 127 0.53 4.31 -3.41
CA SER A 127 1.29 3.69 -4.47
C SER A 127 0.42 3.59 -5.72
N LEU A 128 0.80 4.32 -6.76
CA LEU A 128 0.02 4.43 -8.00
C LEU A 128 0.78 3.84 -9.18
N ARG A 129 0.09 3.10 -10.06
CA ARG A 129 0.64 2.59 -11.32
C ARG A 129 -0.28 2.89 -12.49
N PHE A 130 0.27 3.45 -13.57
CA PHE A 130 -0.49 3.79 -14.77
C PHE A 130 0.28 3.40 -16.03
N GLY A 131 -0.39 3.45 -17.18
CA GLY A 131 0.29 3.39 -18.47
C GLY A 131 0.99 4.70 -18.86
N PRO A 132 1.72 4.73 -19.99
CA PRO A 132 2.38 5.93 -20.52
C PRO A 132 1.42 7.12 -20.67
N LEU A 133 1.85 8.31 -20.23
CA LEU A 133 1.02 9.52 -20.16
C LEU A 133 0.75 10.19 -21.51
N ASP A 134 1.46 9.78 -22.57
CA ASP A 134 1.20 10.22 -23.94
C ASP A 134 -0.06 9.56 -24.54
N ASP A 135 -0.58 8.50 -23.91
CA ASP A 135 -1.94 8.00 -24.15
C ASP A 135 -2.96 8.85 -23.36
N PRO A 136 -3.92 9.51 -24.03
CA PRO A 136 -4.95 10.32 -23.37
C PRO A 136 -5.80 9.56 -22.34
N GLN A 137 -6.01 8.25 -22.51
CA GLN A 137 -6.75 7.44 -21.55
C GLN A 137 -5.95 7.27 -20.25
N ASN A 138 -4.65 7.01 -20.34
CA ASN A 138 -3.78 6.93 -19.16
C ASN A 138 -3.66 8.28 -18.46
N GLY A 139 -3.56 9.37 -19.23
CA GLY A 139 -3.63 10.73 -18.69
C GLY A 139 -4.94 11.00 -17.93
N HIS A 140 -6.08 10.57 -18.47
CA HIS A 140 -7.37 10.68 -17.78
C HIS A 140 -7.42 9.90 -16.46
N LEU A 141 -6.92 8.66 -16.45
CA LEU A 141 -6.84 7.83 -15.25
C LEU A 141 -5.94 8.47 -14.18
N PHE A 142 -4.73 8.88 -14.58
CA PHE A 142 -3.77 9.52 -13.70
C PHE A 142 -4.34 10.79 -13.03
N HIS A 143 -4.88 11.72 -13.84
CA HIS A 143 -5.42 12.96 -13.30
C HIS A 143 -6.66 12.74 -12.43
N GLY A 144 -7.57 11.85 -12.84
CA GLY A 144 -8.77 11.54 -12.06
C GLY A 144 -8.42 10.94 -10.70
N VAL A 145 -7.50 9.98 -10.64
CA VAL A 145 -7.06 9.35 -9.39
C VAL A 145 -6.39 10.36 -8.46
N VAL A 146 -5.48 11.18 -8.98
CA VAL A 146 -4.81 12.22 -8.20
C VAL A 146 -5.82 13.23 -7.65
N GLU A 147 -6.80 13.65 -8.46
CA GLU A 147 -7.87 14.55 -8.02
C GLU A 147 -8.75 13.91 -6.94
N GLY A 148 -9.12 12.64 -7.10
CA GLY A 148 -9.94 11.90 -6.14
C GLY A 148 -9.28 11.76 -4.76
N ILE A 149 -8.00 11.38 -4.74
CA ILE A 149 -7.22 11.28 -3.49
C ILE A 149 -7.10 12.64 -2.82
N SER A 150 -6.74 13.66 -3.60
CA SER A 150 -6.63 15.04 -3.12
C SER A 150 -7.93 15.51 -2.50
N TRP A 151 -9.04 15.36 -3.22
CA TRP A 151 -10.34 15.82 -2.78
C TRP A 151 -10.75 15.17 -1.46
N TYR A 152 -10.64 13.84 -1.37
CA TYR A 152 -11.10 13.12 -0.19
C TYR A 152 -10.21 13.40 1.03
N GLY A 153 -8.88 13.19 0.90
CA GLY A 153 -7.90 13.38 1.98
C GLY A 153 -7.89 14.80 2.55
N ASN A 154 -7.96 15.82 1.67
CA ASN A 154 -8.01 17.22 2.09
C ASN A 154 -9.31 17.53 2.85
N CYS A 155 -10.46 17.03 2.39
CA CYS A 155 -11.75 17.27 3.03
C CYS A 155 -11.84 16.63 4.42
N ILE A 156 -11.28 15.43 4.62
CA ILE A 156 -11.25 14.77 5.95
C ILE A 156 -10.15 15.31 6.88
N GLY A 157 -9.21 16.11 6.35
CA GLY A 157 -8.11 16.68 7.12
C GLY A 157 -7.10 15.63 7.57
N VAL A 158 -6.80 14.66 6.71
CA VAL A 158 -5.73 13.67 6.90
C VAL A 158 -4.66 13.94 5.83
N PRO A 159 -3.43 14.30 6.22
CA PRO A 159 -2.42 14.71 5.26
C PRO A 159 -1.88 13.52 4.47
N ASP A 160 -1.61 13.73 3.19
CA ASP A 160 -0.90 12.80 2.31
C ASP A 160 0.59 13.12 2.34
N VAL A 161 1.39 12.23 2.91
CA VAL A 161 2.76 12.59 3.37
C VAL A 161 3.87 11.95 2.57
N ALA A 162 3.58 10.87 1.84
CA ALA A 162 4.55 10.13 1.02
C ALA A 162 3.83 9.24 0.02
N GLY A 163 4.55 8.71 -0.97
CA GLY A 163 3.99 7.82 -1.97
C GLY A 163 4.92 7.63 -3.15
N GLU A 164 4.51 6.75 -4.06
CA GLU A 164 5.23 6.43 -5.28
C GLU A 164 4.28 6.39 -6.48
N ILE A 165 4.82 6.70 -7.67
CA ILE A 165 4.08 6.66 -8.92
C ILE A 165 5.00 6.10 -9.99
N CYS A 166 4.55 5.04 -10.66
CA CYS A 166 5.28 4.42 -11.76
C CYS A 166 4.39 4.24 -13.00
N PHE A 167 5.00 4.39 -14.16
CA PHE A 167 4.37 4.37 -15.48
C PHE A 167 4.99 3.25 -16.31
N ASP A 168 4.15 2.32 -16.77
CA ASP A 168 4.54 1.20 -17.62
C ASP A 168 3.35 0.71 -18.46
N GLU A 169 3.59 0.29 -19.70
CA GLU A 169 2.54 -0.17 -20.62
C GLU A 169 1.67 -1.28 -20.01
N SER A 170 2.24 -2.15 -19.17
CA SER A 170 1.54 -3.25 -18.48
C SER A 170 0.37 -2.79 -17.60
N TYR A 171 0.35 -1.53 -17.13
CA TYR A 171 -0.72 -0.98 -16.30
C TYR A 171 -1.77 -0.18 -17.09
N SER A 172 -1.63 -0.03 -18.41
CA SER A 172 -2.53 0.84 -19.21
C SER A 172 -3.99 0.40 -19.19
N GLN A 173 -4.26 -0.90 -19.07
CA GLN A 173 -5.64 -1.43 -18.99
C GLN A 173 -6.10 -1.66 -17.54
N ASN A 174 -5.16 -1.85 -16.62
CA ASN A 174 -5.41 -2.17 -15.22
C ASN A 174 -4.51 -1.27 -14.36
N PRO A 175 -4.90 0.00 -14.13
CA PRO A 175 -4.15 0.87 -13.23
C PRO A 175 -4.20 0.33 -11.81
N LEU A 176 -3.14 0.55 -11.05
CA LEU A 176 -3.10 0.23 -9.63
C LEU A 176 -3.26 1.49 -8.80
N VAL A 177 -4.18 1.45 -7.86
CA VAL A 177 -4.48 2.56 -6.94
C VAL A 177 -4.50 1.99 -5.54
N ASN A 178 -3.37 2.09 -4.86
CA ASN A 178 -3.19 1.56 -3.52
C ASN A 178 -3.04 2.70 -2.53
N ALA A 179 -3.88 2.71 -1.50
CA ALA A 179 -3.90 3.73 -0.47
C ALA A 179 -3.52 3.10 0.87
N MET A 180 -2.62 3.73 1.60
CA MET A 180 -2.21 3.38 2.94
C MET A 180 -2.64 4.46 3.91
N CYS A 181 -3.18 4.06 5.05
CA CYS A 181 -3.52 4.98 6.14
C CYS A 181 -2.75 4.58 7.40
N VAL A 182 -2.34 5.60 8.15
CA VAL A 182 -1.62 5.48 9.41
C VAL A 182 -2.38 6.25 10.47
N GLY A 183 -2.69 5.59 11.59
CA GLY A 183 -3.36 6.15 12.75
C GLY A 183 -2.59 5.98 14.04
N LEU A 184 -2.89 6.83 15.01
CA LEU A 184 -2.31 6.81 16.34
C LEU A 184 -3.38 6.53 17.39
N VAL A 185 -3.07 5.66 18.35
CA VAL A 185 -3.97 5.27 19.44
C VAL A 185 -3.19 5.01 20.73
N HIS A 186 -3.87 5.13 21.87
CA HIS A 186 -3.32 4.62 23.11
C HIS A 186 -3.48 3.09 23.18
N THR A 187 -2.48 2.40 23.71
CA THR A 187 -2.45 0.93 23.72
C THR A 187 -3.62 0.30 24.48
N ASP A 188 -4.18 0.99 25.48
CA ASP A 188 -5.34 0.56 26.27
C ASP A 188 -6.69 0.93 25.64
N LYS A 189 -6.69 1.63 24.50
CA LYS A 189 -7.87 2.08 23.76
C LYS A 189 -8.00 1.45 22.37
N ILE A 190 -7.18 0.46 22.04
CA ILE A 190 -7.33 -0.30 20.80
C ILE A 190 -8.68 -0.98 20.81
N ALA A 191 -9.53 -0.64 19.85
CA ALA A 191 -10.85 -1.23 19.71
C ALA A 191 -10.75 -2.61 19.05
N THR A 192 -11.81 -3.42 19.24
CA THR A 192 -11.90 -4.75 18.63
C THR A 192 -13.16 -4.85 17.76
N SER A 193 -13.06 -5.64 16.70
CA SER A 193 -14.20 -6.03 15.86
C SER A 193 -15.04 -7.15 16.49
N ALA A 194 -14.54 -7.87 17.49
CA ALA A 194 -15.14 -9.10 18.01
C ALA A 194 -16.35 -8.85 18.94
N ALA A 195 -17.56 -9.10 18.43
CA ALA A 195 -18.80 -8.97 19.17
C ALA A 195 -19.13 -10.23 19.99
N SER A 196 -18.65 -10.29 21.23
CA SER A 196 -18.68 -11.50 22.07
C SER A 196 -19.83 -11.61 23.08
N GLU A 197 -20.53 -10.52 23.38
CA GLU A 197 -21.55 -10.47 24.43
C GLU A 197 -22.98 -10.59 23.87
N VAL A 198 -23.73 -11.57 24.37
CA VAL A 198 -25.10 -11.87 23.91
C VAL A 198 -26.06 -10.78 24.39
N GLY A 199 -26.96 -10.35 23.50
CA GLY A 199 -27.96 -9.33 23.78
C GLY A 199 -27.46 -7.90 23.56
N ASN A 200 -26.17 -7.71 23.27
CA ASN A 200 -25.68 -6.40 22.81
C ASN A 200 -26.39 -5.99 21.52
N VAL A 201 -26.69 -4.71 21.42
CA VAL A 201 -27.41 -4.08 20.31
C VAL A 201 -26.42 -3.69 19.23
N ILE A 202 -26.79 -3.96 17.98
CA ILE A 202 -26.04 -3.56 16.79
C ILE A 202 -26.60 -2.23 16.31
N LEU A 203 -25.73 -1.22 16.28
CA LEU A 203 -26.02 0.12 15.79
C LEU A 203 -25.36 0.31 14.42
N LEU A 204 -26.14 0.73 13.43
CA LEU A 204 -25.62 1.24 12.17
C LEU A 204 -25.56 2.76 12.24
N VAL A 205 -24.36 3.32 12.03
CA VAL A 205 -24.12 4.77 12.06
C VAL A 205 -23.53 5.27 10.76
N GLY A 206 -23.82 6.53 10.40
CA GLY A 206 -23.28 7.17 9.20
C GLY A 206 -24.33 7.38 8.10
N ALA A 207 -23.94 7.10 6.85
CA ALA A 207 -24.77 7.34 5.67
C ALA A 207 -25.92 6.33 5.52
N GLY A 208 -27.00 6.77 4.86
CA GLY A 208 -28.10 5.88 4.46
C GLY A 208 -27.67 4.86 3.40
N THR A 209 -28.13 3.62 3.57
CA THR A 209 -27.87 2.52 2.63
C THR A 209 -28.63 2.74 1.32
N GLY A 210 -27.93 2.82 0.19
CA GLY A 210 -28.47 2.92 -1.17
C GLY A 210 -28.08 1.73 -2.06
N ARG A 211 -28.44 1.75 -3.35
CA ARG A 211 -28.08 0.69 -4.32
C ARG A 211 -26.66 0.85 -4.87
N ASP A 212 -25.72 1.13 -4.00
CA ASP A 212 -24.34 1.45 -4.36
C ASP A 212 -23.49 0.17 -4.36
N GLY A 213 -22.73 -0.06 -5.44
CA GLY A 213 -21.71 -1.11 -5.50
C GLY A 213 -22.20 -2.54 -5.28
N ILE A 214 -23.49 -2.83 -5.52
CA ILE A 214 -24.01 -4.19 -5.41
C ILE A 214 -23.23 -5.07 -6.41
N HIS A 215 -22.62 -6.14 -5.93
CA HIS A 215 -21.68 -7.00 -6.67
C HIS A 215 -20.27 -6.40 -6.92
N GLY A 216 -19.84 -5.37 -6.20
CA GLY A 216 -18.49 -4.83 -6.28
C GLY A 216 -17.42 -5.90 -6.00
N ALA A 217 -17.49 -6.54 -4.83
CA ALA A 217 -16.56 -7.60 -4.42
C ALA A 217 -16.55 -8.84 -5.34
N SER A 218 -17.74 -9.34 -5.71
CA SER A 218 -17.89 -10.56 -6.52
C SER A 218 -17.67 -10.29 -8.01
N GLY A 219 -18.21 -9.20 -8.54
CA GLY A 219 -18.20 -8.89 -9.98
C GLY A 219 -16.95 -8.16 -10.44
N LEU A 220 -16.52 -7.12 -9.73
CA LEU A 220 -15.40 -6.26 -10.16
C LEU A 220 -14.04 -6.78 -9.74
N ALA A 221 -13.91 -7.31 -8.52
CA ALA A 221 -12.62 -7.64 -7.92
C ALA A 221 -12.20 -9.12 -8.05
N SER A 222 -13.06 -9.99 -8.59
CA SER A 222 -12.83 -11.44 -8.64
C SER A 222 -12.84 -12.03 -10.06
N ARG A 223 -12.75 -11.21 -11.11
CA ARG A 223 -12.90 -11.63 -12.52
C ARG A 223 -12.06 -10.81 -13.48
N THR A 224 -11.76 -11.40 -14.63
CA THR A 224 -11.12 -10.73 -15.77
C THR A 224 -12.16 -10.21 -16.76
N PHE A 225 -11.88 -9.06 -17.39
CA PHE A 225 -12.79 -8.44 -18.34
C PHE A 225 -12.38 -8.71 -19.79
N GLU A 226 -13.29 -9.30 -20.57
CA GLU A 226 -13.09 -9.56 -22.02
C GLU A 226 -13.77 -8.50 -22.92
N GLU A 227 -14.83 -7.81 -22.47
CA GLU A 227 -15.56 -6.76 -23.22
C GLU A 227 -15.97 -5.55 -22.36
N LYS A 228 -16.25 -4.40 -23.00
CA LYS A 228 -16.71 -3.15 -22.34
C LYS A 228 -18.13 -3.31 -21.80
N VAL A 229 -18.28 -3.80 -20.58
CA VAL A 229 -19.54 -3.70 -19.83
C VAL A 229 -19.70 -2.25 -19.34
N GLU A 230 -20.88 -1.64 -19.54
CA GLU A 230 -21.19 -0.31 -18.96
C GLU A 230 -21.36 -0.43 -17.43
N LEU A 231 -20.23 -0.40 -16.72
CA LEU A 231 -20.14 -0.57 -15.26
C LEU A 231 -20.14 0.77 -14.50
N ARG A 232 -20.26 1.91 -15.19
CA ARG A 232 -20.28 3.24 -14.53
C ARG A 232 -21.32 3.37 -13.40
N PRO A 233 -22.54 2.78 -13.48
CA PRO A 233 -23.51 2.89 -12.39
C PRO A 233 -23.13 2.17 -11.09
N THR A 234 -22.10 1.31 -11.09
CA THR A 234 -21.68 0.56 -9.90
C THR A 234 -20.60 1.25 -9.09
N VAL A 235 -19.97 2.32 -9.60
CA VAL A 235 -18.92 3.04 -8.85
C VAL A 235 -19.57 3.98 -7.83
N GLN A 236 -19.23 3.75 -6.57
CA GLN A 236 -19.74 4.51 -5.43
C GLN A 236 -19.21 5.94 -5.44
N VAL A 237 -20.00 6.89 -4.94
CA VAL A 237 -19.58 8.26 -4.70
C VAL A 237 -19.38 8.46 -3.21
N GLY A 238 -18.18 8.86 -2.80
CA GLY A 238 -17.87 9.13 -1.40
C GLY A 238 -18.39 10.49 -0.93
N ASN A 239 -18.58 10.65 0.38
CA ASN A 239 -18.88 11.92 1.05
C ASN A 239 -17.87 12.22 2.16
N PRO A 240 -16.72 12.83 1.83
CA PRO A 240 -15.66 13.07 2.81
C PRO A 240 -16.07 14.03 3.93
N PHE A 241 -17.07 14.89 3.71
CA PHE A 241 -17.57 15.76 4.78
C PHE A 241 -18.31 14.98 5.86
N LEU A 242 -19.10 13.97 5.46
CA LEU A 242 -19.74 13.06 6.41
C LEU A 242 -18.69 12.15 7.08
N GLU A 243 -17.72 11.63 6.32
CA GLU A 243 -16.63 10.82 6.88
C GLU A 243 -15.86 11.59 7.96
N LYS A 244 -15.58 12.88 7.76
CA LYS A 244 -14.93 13.72 8.77
C LYS A 244 -15.70 13.76 10.09
N VAL A 245 -17.02 13.91 10.01
CA VAL A 245 -17.92 13.97 11.17
C VAL A 245 -18.04 12.60 11.82
N LEU A 246 -18.12 11.54 11.01
CA LEU A 246 -18.17 10.15 11.43
C LEU A 246 -16.92 9.75 12.23
N ILE A 247 -15.73 10.16 11.77
CA ILE A 247 -14.46 9.97 12.50
C ILE A 247 -14.55 10.54 13.91
N GLU A 248 -14.98 11.81 14.06
CA GLU A 248 -15.04 12.45 15.38
C GLU A 248 -16.12 11.81 16.27
N ALA A 249 -17.27 11.44 15.70
CA ALA A 249 -18.35 10.78 16.44
C ALA A 249 -17.93 9.39 16.96
N CYS A 250 -17.28 8.58 16.11
CA CYS A 250 -16.80 7.26 16.49
C CYS A 250 -15.69 7.32 17.53
N LEU A 251 -14.72 8.23 17.39
CA LEU A 251 -13.66 8.40 18.38
C LEU A 251 -14.22 8.88 19.74
N GLU A 252 -15.18 9.81 19.75
CA GLU A 252 -15.85 10.22 20.99
C GLU A 252 -16.67 9.09 21.60
N ALA A 253 -17.35 8.28 20.77
CA ALA A 253 -18.10 7.12 21.24
C ALA A 253 -17.18 6.07 21.89
N LEU A 254 -16.03 5.79 21.29
CA LEU A 254 -15.02 4.89 21.86
C LEU A 254 -14.45 5.44 23.17
N ASP A 255 -14.20 6.75 23.26
CA ASP A 255 -13.71 7.41 24.48
C ASP A 255 -14.68 7.31 25.67
N THR A 256 -15.95 6.99 25.46
CA THR A 256 -16.90 6.70 26.55
C THR A 256 -16.61 5.38 27.27
N GLY A 257 -15.90 4.46 26.62
CA GLY A 257 -15.69 3.09 27.09
C GLY A 257 -16.94 2.20 27.02
N LEU A 258 -18.01 2.64 26.36
CA LEU A 258 -19.29 1.91 26.27
C LEU A 258 -19.46 1.10 24.98
N VAL A 259 -18.59 1.30 23.99
CA VAL A 259 -18.60 0.56 22.73
C VAL A 259 -17.87 -0.77 22.92
N ASN A 260 -18.57 -1.88 22.75
CA ASN A 260 -18.02 -3.23 22.96
C ASN A 260 -17.28 -3.76 21.72
N ALA A 261 -17.77 -3.43 20.53
CA ALA A 261 -17.08 -3.70 19.27
C ALA A 261 -17.44 -2.62 18.24
N ILE A 262 -16.56 -2.43 17.25
CA ILE A 262 -16.76 -1.51 16.14
C ILE A 262 -16.21 -2.15 14.85
N GLN A 263 -16.90 -1.94 13.74
CA GLN A 263 -16.50 -2.45 12.43
C GLN A 263 -16.84 -1.44 11.33
N ASP A 264 -15.99 -1.33 10.32
CA ASP A 264 -16.30 -0.57 9.11
C ASP A 264 -17.22 -1.35 8.17
N LEU A 265 -17.93 -0.64 7.29
CA LEU A 265 -18.66 -1.27 6.19
C LEU A 265 -17.95 -0.95 4.87
N GLY A 266 -17.22 -1.94 4.36
CA GLY A 266 -16.59 -1.93 3.05
C GLY A 266 -17.27 -2.87 2.05
N ALA A 267 -16.45 -3.71 1.41
CA ALA A 267 -16.89 -4.72 0.47
C ALA A 267 -17.93 -5.69 1.08
N ALA A 268 -18.94 -6.05 0.30
CA ALA A 268 -20.11 -6.81 0.77
C ALA A 268 -20.93 -6.16 1.91
N GLY A 269 -20.64 -4.92 2.30
CA GLY A 269 -21.47 -4.09 3.17
C GLY A 269 -21.83 -4.73 4.52
N LEU A 270 -23.13 -4.70 4.85
CA LEU A 270 -23.66 -5.27 6.09
C LEU A 270 -23.40 -6.78 6.20
N THR A 271 -23.36 -7.49 5.07
CA THR A 271 -23.06 -8.92 5.05
C THR A 271 -21.68 -9.20 5.61
N SER A 272 -20.64 -8.49 5.16
CA SER A 272 -19.31 -8.71 5.72
C SER A 272 -19.22 -8.20 7.15
N ALA A 273 -19.50 -6.92 7.38
CA ALA A 273 -19.26 -6.28 8.66
C ALA A 273 -19.96 -6.97 9.84
N ALA A 274 -21.24 -7.32 9.69
CA ALA A 274 -22.00 -7.95 10.78
C ALA A 274 -21.61 -9.42 11.01
N ILE A 275 -21.34 -10.16 9.92
CA ILE A 275 -20.99 -11.59 10.01
C ILE A 275 -19.59 -11.76 10.56
N GLU A 276 -18.61 -11.01 10.07
CA GLU A 276 -17.23 -11.05 10.55
C GLU A 276 -17.14 -10.64 12.02
N SER A 277 -17.81 -9.55 12.42
CA SER A 277 -17.83 -9.10 13.81
C SER A 277 -18.38 -10.17 14.76
N ALA A 278 -19.47 -10.85 14.38
CA ALA A 278 -20.03 -11.92 15.19
C ALA A 278 -19.23 -13.23 15.15
N ALA A 279 -18.67 -13.59 13.98
CA ALA A 279 -17.82 -14.76 13.82
C ALA A 279 -16.57 -14.66 14.70
N SER A 280 -15.90 -13.50 14.70
CA SER A 280 -14.73 -13.22 15.55
C SER A 280 -15.07 -13.26 17.04
N GLY A 281 -16.29 -12.89 17.42
CA GLY A 281 -16.81 -13.03 18.77
C GLY A 281 -17.28 -14.45 19.15
N GLY A 282 -17.33 -15.39 18.20
CA GLY A 282 -17.85 -16.73 18.40
C GLY A 282 -19.37 -16.77 18.63
N ARG A 283 -20.11 -15.79 18.09
CA ARG A 283 -21.56 -15.57 18.28
C ARG A 283 -22.32 -15.58 16.97
N GLY A 284 -23.64 -15.39 17.05
CA GLY A 284 -24.47 -15.07 15.89
C GLY A 284 -25.13 -13.72 15.97
N ILE A 285 -25.91 -13.40 14.94
CA ILE A 285 -26.60 -12.12 14.81
C ILE A 285 -28.06 -12.31 14.46
N ARG A 286 -28.88 -11.38 14.95
CA ARG A 286 -30.22 -11.14 14.42
C ARG A 286 -30.31 -9.71 13.92
N LEU A 287 -30.61 -9.53 12.64
CA LEU A 287 -30.79 -8.23 12.00
C LEU A 287 -32.23 -8.06 11.51
N ASP A 288 -32.76 -6.85 11.61
CA ASP A 288 -34.00 -6.44 10.96
C ASP A 288 -33.71 -5.34 9.93
N ILE A 289 -33.89 -5.70 8.65
CA ILE A 289 -33.67 -4.83 7.51
C ILE A 289 -34.62 -3.63 7.50
N ALA A 290 -35.81 -3.76 8.12
CA ALA A 290 -36.77 -2.66 8.21
C ALA A 290 -36.27 -1.50 9.09
N GLU A 291 -35.32 -1.76 9.98
CA GLU A 291 -34.72 -0.75 10.86
C GLU A 291 -33.47 -0.09 10.27
N VAL A 292 -32.93 -0.64 9.16
CA VAL A 292 -31.80 -0.04 8.44
C VAL A 292 -32.27 1.26 7.78
N HIS A 293 -31.55 2.35 8.03
CA HIS A 293 -31.84 3.63 7.37
C HIS A 293 -31.38 3.58 5.91
N GLN A 294 -32.34 3.70 5.00
CA GLN A 294 -32.13 3.59 3.55
C GLN A 294 -32.22 4.97 2.89
N ARG A 295 -31.41 5.18 1.85
CA ARG A 295 -31.42 6.39 1.02
C ARG A 295 -32.42 6.30 -0.13
N GLU A 296 -32.76 5.07 -0.54
CA GLU A 296 -33.69 4.78 -1.63
C GLU A 296 -34.89 3.98 -1.12
N GLU A 297 -36.08 4.28 -1.65
CA GLU A 297 -37.28 3.53 -1.30
C GLU A 297 -37.30 2.14 -1.99
N GLY A 298 -37.96 1.18 -1.32
CA GLY A 298 -38.25 -0.13 -1.89
C GLY A 298 -37.02 -1.01 -2.12
N MET A 299 -35.94 -0.82 -1.36
CA MET A 299 -34.80 -1.72 -1.42
C MET A 299 -35.17 -3.09 -0.86
N SER A 300 -34.78 -4.14 -1.57
CA SER A 300 -34.92 -5.53 -1.14
C SER A 300 -33.90 -5.89 -0.07
N ALA A 301 -34.16 -6.98 0.67
CA ALA A 301 -33.19 -7.52 1.64
C ALA A 301 -31.83 -7.85 1.00
N TYR A 302 -31.85 -8.33 -0.26
CA TYR A 302 -30.65 -8.57 -1.06
C TYR A 302 -29.82 -7.29 -1.23
N GLU A 303 -30.46 -6.21 -1.70
CA GLU A 303 -29.80 -4.93 -1.95
C GLU A 303 -29.29 -4.29 -0.66
N VAL A 304 -30.04 -4.36 0.44
CA VAL A 304 -29.61 -3.78 1.72
C VAL A 304 -28.41 -4.53 2.31
N MET A 305 -28.42 -5.86 2.26
CA MET A 305 -27.35 -6.68 2.83
C MET A 305 -26.03 -6.57 2.05
N LEU A 306 -26.10 -6.38 0.73
CA LEU A 306 -24.94 -6.37 -0.16
C LEU A 306 -24.52 -4.97 -0.63
N SER A 307 -25.24 -3.93 -0.21
CA SER A 307 -24.89 -2.55 -0.55
C SER A 307 -23.54 -2.15 0.04
N GLU A 308 -22.69 -1.59 -0.80
CA GLU A 308 -21.36 -1.06 -0.47
C GLU A 308 -21.39 0.48 -0.37
N SER A 309 -22.53 1.04 0.06
CA SER A 309 -22.65 2.49 0.34
C SER A 309 -21.55 2.93 1.32
N GLN A 310 -20.95 4.08 1.05
CA GLN A 310 -19.79 4.60 1.77
C GLN A 310 -20.17 5.29 3.10
N GLU A 311 -19.16 5.64 3.90
CA GLU A 311 -19.30 6.38 5.17
C GLU A 311 -20.28 5.74 6.18
N ARG A 312 -20.14 4.43 6.40
CA ARG A 312 -20.93 3.67 7.37
C ARG A 312 -20.02 2.89 8.33
N MET A 313 -20.42 2.84 9.60
CA MET A 313 -19.78 2.04 10.64
C MET A 313 -20.84 1.24 11.41
N LEU A 314 -20.45 0.08 11.93
CA LEU A 314 -21.24 -0.76 12.82
C LEU A 314 -20.66 -0.65 14.23
N LEU A 315 -21.49 -0.35 15.22
CA LEU A 315 -21.11 -0.33 16.64
C LEU A 315 -21.94 -1.37 17.39
N VAL A 316 -21.31 -2.11 18.31
CA VAL A 316 -21.97 -3.07 19.19
C VAL A 316 -21.92 -2.53 20.62
N VAL A 317 -23.08 -2.38 21.25
CA VAL A 317 -23.23 -1.66 22.53
C VAL A 317 -24.19 -2.43 23.45
N ALA A 318 -23.92 -2.45 24.75
CA ALA A 318 -24.85 -3.01 25.71
C ALA A 318 -26.20 -2.25 25.70
N PRO A 319 -27.36 -2.92 25.86
CA PRO A 319 -28.67 -2.27 25.74
C PRO A 319 -28.88 -1.05 26.67
N GLY A 320 -28.28 -1.08 27.87
CA GLY A 320 -28.37 0.02 28.84
C GLY A 320 -27.59 1.27 28.41
N ASP A 321 -26.60 1.11 27.53
CA ASP A 321 -25.66 2.15 27.13
C ASP A 321 -26.01 2.78 25.77
N VAL A 322 -26.93 2.17 25.01
CA VAL A 322 -27.42 2.70 23.73
C VAL A 322 -27.85 4.17 23.79
N PRO A 323 -28.60 4.65 24.81
CA PRO A 323 -28.98 6.07 24.88
C PRO A 323 -27.77 7.02 24.98
N ALA A 324 -26.69 6.60 25.64
CA ALA A 324 -25.48 7.40 25.76
C ALA A 324 -24.75 7.50 24.42
N ILE A 325 -24.62 6.38 23.69
CA ILE A 325 -24.01 6.37 22.36
C ILE A 325 -24.83 7.17 21.34
N LYS A 326 -26.16 7.03 21.36
CA LYS A 326 -27.06 7.85 20.52
C LYS A 326 -26.89 9.35 20.80
N SER A 327 -26.72 9.74 22.06
CA SER A 327 -26.47 11.15 22.40
C SER A 327 -25.14 11.68 21.83
N VAL A 328 -24.11 10.84 21.69
CA VAL A 328 -22.86 11.20 21.01
C VAL A 328 -23.12 11.38 19.52
N MET A 329 -23.81 10.44 18.89
CA MET A 329 -24.14 10.52 17.46
C MET A 329 -24.99 11.76 17.13
N ASP A 330 -26.00 12.07 17.95
CA ASP A 330 -26.84 13.26 17.82
C ASP A 330 -26.03 14.57 17.96
N LYS A 331 -25.05 14.62 18.87
CA LYS A 331 -24.16 15.79 19.03
C LYS A 331 -23.40 16.10 17.75
N TRP A 332 -22.96 15.06 17.04
CA TRP A 332 -22.20 15.18 15.81
C TRP A 332 -23.10 15.20 14.55
N ASP A 333 -24.42 15.14 14.69
CA ASP A 333 -25.37 15.06 13.57
C ASP A 333 -25.14 13.80 12.69
N VAL A 334 -24.78 12.68 13.32
CA VAL A 334 -24.60 11.38 12.67
C VAL A 334 -25.85 10.53 12.88
N THR A 335 -26.42 10.01 11.80
CA THR A 335 -27.57 9.11 11.89
C THR A 335 -27.18 7.81 12.59
N CYS A 336 -27.99 7.34 13.54
CA CYS A 336 -27.76 6.11 14.30
C CYS A 336 -29.05 5.28 14.41
N ARG A 337 -29.03 4.04 13.92
CA ARG A 337 -30.17 3.11 13.99
C ARG A 337 -29.81 1.83 14.71
N GLU A 338 -30.72 1.33 15.55
CA GLU A 338 -30.63 -0.02 16.11
C GLU A 338 -31.13 -1.00 15.05
N ILE A 339 -30.26 -1.84 14.52
CA ILE A 339 -30.61 -2.72 13.39
C ILE A 339 -30.67 -4.20 13.77
N GLY A 340 -30.34 -4.53 15.02
CA GLY A 340 -30.28 -5.92 15.45
C GLY A 340 -29.57 -6.12 16.78
N ASN A 341 -29.25 -7.38 17.07
CA ASN A 341 -28.55 -7.76 18.30
C ASN A 341 -27.68 -9.02 18.11
N ILE A 342 -26.70 -9.17 18.99
CA ILE A 342 -25.89 -10.38 19.11
C ILE A 342 -26.71 -11.49 19.79
N ILE A 343 -26.65 -12.71 19.26
CA ILE A 343 -27.34 -13.89 19.78
C ILE A 343 -26.35 -15.02 20.12
N ALA A 344 -26.80 -15.98 20.93
CA ALA A 344 -25.95 -17.06 21.42
C ALA A 344 -25.72 -18.14 20.36
N GLU A 345 -26.75 -18.41 19.55
CA GLU A 345 -26.72 -19.30 18.41
C GLU A 345 -25.73 -18.76 17.36
N GLN A 346 -24.85 -19.61 16.82
CA GLN A 346 -23.89 -19.20 15.78
C GLN A 346 -24.53 -19.17 14.39
N THR A 347 -25.65 -18.47 14.28
CA THR A 347 -26.41 -18.29 13.06
C THR A 347 -26.57 -16.81 12.72
N ALA A 348 -26.64 -16.54 11.43
CA ALA A 348 -27.00 -15.26 10.86
C ALA A 348 -28.50 -15.29 10.55
N GLN A 349 -29.28 -14.57 11.35
CA GLN A 349 -30.71 -14.41 11.18
C GLN A 349 -31.00 -13.02 10.64
N VAL A 350 -31.48 -12.92 9.40
CA VAL A 350 -31.88 -11.64 8.80
C VAL A 350 -33.36 -11.66 8.53
N ALA A 351 -34.08 -10.65 9.01
CA ALA A 351 -35.52 -10.50 8.85
C ALA A 351 -35.90 -9.18 8.19
N VAL A 352 -37.10 -9.14 7.61
CA VAL A 352 -37.78 -7.91 7.19
C VAL A 352 -39.03 -7.77 8.06
N GLY A 353 -38.93 -7.02 9.15
CA GLY A 353 -39.95 -7.02 10.20
C GLY A 353 -40.16 -8.43 10.77
N PRO A 354 -41.39 -9.00 10.70
CA PRO A 354 -41.66 -10.33 11.23
C PRO A 354 -41.20 -11.50 10.33
N GLU A 355 -40.80 -11.24 9.08
CA GLU A 355 -40.47 -12.28 8.10
C GLU A 355 -38.97 -12.59 8.10
N LEU A 356 -38.60 -13.81 8.49
CA LEU A 356 -37.21 -14.29 8.41
C LEU A 356 -36.85 -14.64 6.96
N VAL A 357 -35.84 -13.98 6.41
CA VAL A 357 -35.38 -14.14 5.02
C VAL A 357 -34.01 -14.83 4.91
N VAL A 358 -33.22 -14.87 5.97
CA VAL A 358 -31.94 -15.60 6.04
C VAL A 358 -31.86 -16.33 7.36
N ASP A 359 -31.48 -17.60 7.32
CA ASP A 359 -31.10 -18.39 8.50
C ASP A 359 -29.93 -19.32 8.12
N LEU A 360 -28.71 -18.81 8.33
CA LEU A 360 -27.48 -19.47 7.90
C LEU A 360 -26.52 -19.69 9.07
N PRO A 361 -25.86 -20.86 9.16
CA PRO A 361 -24.74 -21.04 10.09
C PRO A 361 -23.58 -20.12 9.71
N ILE A 362 -23.09 -19.31 10.65
CA ILE A 362 -22.03 -18.32 10.37
C ILE A 362 -20.74 -19.00 9.88
N GLY A 363 -20.32 -20.09 10.53
CA GLY A 363 -19.09 -20.78 10.14
C GLY A 363 -19.09 -21.24 8.69
N GLN A 364 -20.21 -21.78 8.21
CA GLN A 364 -20.33 -22.21 6.81
C GLN A 364 -20.25 -21.04 5.83
N LEU A 365 -20.82 -19.89 6.22
CA LEU A 365 -20.84 -18.68 5.44
C LEU A 365 -19.45 -18.01 5.38
N SER A 366 -18.71 -17.98 6.50
CA SER A 366 -17.38 -17.35 6.59
C SER A 366 -16.22 -18.21 6.07
N GLU A 367 -16.39 -19.52 5.97
CA GLU A 367 -15.32 -20.45 5.56
C GLU A 367 -15.31 -20.71 4.05
N ALA A 368 -14.87 -19.72 3.27
CA ALA A 368 -14.66 -19.89 1.83
C ALA A 368 -13.69 -21.05 1.52
N PRO A 369 -13.89 -21.79 0.41
CA PRO A 369 -12.96 -22.83 -0.01
C PRO A 369 -11.58 -22.23 -0.33
N GLN A 370 -10.53 -23.01 -0.07
CA GLN A 370 -9.14 -22.59 -0.30
C GLN A 370 -8.53 -23.43 -1.41
N TYR A 371 -7.81 -22.78 -2.33
CA TYR A 371 -7.18 -23.40 -3.49
C TYR A 371 -5.66 -23.28 -3.42
N ARG A 372 -4.98 -24.40 -3.67
CA ARG A 372 -3.54 -24.43 -3.87
C ARG A 372 -3.25 -25.03 -5.24
N LEU A 373 -2.67 -24.22 -6.11
CA LEU A 373 -2.39 -24.58 -7.49
C LEU A 373 -0.90 -24.90 -7.67
N GLU A 374 -0.55 -25.45 -8.84
CA GLU A 374 0.85 -25.71 -9.20
C GLU A 374 1.36 -24.55 -10.08
N GLY A 375 2.13 -23.63 -9.49
CA GLY A 375 2.73 -22.51 -10.22
C GLY A 375 3.94 -22.95 -11.05
N LYS A 376 4.06 -22.46 -12.30
CA LYS A 376 5.22 -22.69 -13.18
C LYS A 376 5.55 -21.44 -13.98
N PRO A 377 6.82 -20.98 -14.04
CA PRO A 377 7.19 -19.84 -14.87
C PRO A 377 6.93 -20.14 -16.35
N SER A 378 6.57 -19.11 -17.12
CA SER A 378 6.43 -19.23 -18.57
C SER A 378 7.80 -19.28 -19.26
N ASP A 379 7.85 -19.77 -20.50
CA ASP A 379 9.07 -19.72 -21.32
C ASP A 379 9.55 -18.27 -21.51
N ALA A 380 8.63 -17.31 -21.60
CA ALA A 380 8.94 -15.89 -21.71
C ALA A 380 9.66 -15.38 -20.44
N ASP A 381 9.20 -15.77 -19.25
CA ASP A 381 9.84 -15.39 -17.98
C ASP A 381 11.26 -15.95 -17.89
N ILE A 382 11.46 -17.20 -18.32
CA ILE A 382 12.78 -17.84 -18.33
C ILE A 382 13.73 -17.12 -19.29
N GLN A 383 13.27 -16.67 -20.46
CA GLN A 383 14.12 -15.92 -21.40
C GLN A 383 14.41 -14.51 -20.91
N ARG A 384 13.44 -13.81 -20.31
CA ARG A 384 13.63 -12.44 -19.78
C ARG A 384 14.77 -12.36 -18.77
N ARG A 385 15.08 -13.43 -18.03
CA ARG A 385 16.18 -13.43 -17.06
C ARG A 385 17.59 -13.35 -17.67
N LYS A 386 17.71 -13.48 -18.99
CA LYS A 386 19.01 -13.49 -19.69
C LYS A 386 19.29 -12.12 -20.27
N LEU A 387 20.27 -11.43 -19.71
CA LEU A 387 20.81 -10.19 -20.25
C LEU A 387 22.27 -10.40 -20.64
N ASP A 388 22.56 -10.19 -21.92
CA ASP A 388 23.93 -10.11 -22.44
C ASP A 388 24.37 -8.65 -22.45
N LEU A 389 25.36 -8.31 -21.63
CA LEU A 389 25.81 -6.94 -21.45
C LEU A 389 26.49 -6.36 -22.71
N ASP A 390 27.06 -7.22 -23.56
CA ASP A 390 27.65 -6.81 -24.85
C ASP A 390 26.59 -6.42 -25.88
N SER A 391 25.33 -6.86 -25.67
CA SER A 391 24.19 -6.49 -26.50
C SER A 391 23.59 -5.11 -26.16
N VAL A 392 24.05 -4.47 -25.08
CA VAL A 392 23.60 -3.14 -24.66
C VAL A 392 24.63 -2.11 -25.13
N SER A 393 24.34 -1.40 -26.22
CA SER A 393 25.28 -0.40 -26.75
C SER A 393 25.27 0.87 -25.92
N LEU A 394 26.44 1.50 -25.76
CA LEU A 394 26.52 2.81 -25.11
C LEU A 394 25.78 3.89 -25.94
N PRO A 395 24.97 4.74 -25.30
CA PRO A 395 24.30 5.86 -25.96
C PRO A 395 25.28 6.85 -26.61
N GLN A 396 24.90 7.37 -27.79
CA GLN A 396 25.75 8.30 -28.56
C GLN A 396 25.85 9.70 -27.95
N ASP A 397 24.84 10.11 -27.18
CA ASP A 397 24.78 11.37 -26.43
C ASP A 397 25.58 11.31 -25.12
N GLY A 398 26.20 10.16 -24.82
CA GLY A 398 27.10 9.97 -23.69
C GLY A 398 26.41 10.01 -22.32
N PRO A 399 27.20 10.09 -21.25
CA PRO A 399 26.69 10.10 -19.88
C PRO A 399 25.76 11.29 -19.60
N GLU A 400 26.13 12.51 -20.02
CA GLU A 400 25.33 13.72 -19.79
C GLU A 400 23.94 13.64 -20.42
N GLY A 401 23.86 13.27 -21.70
CA GLY A 401 22.59 13.11 -22.40
C GLY A 401 21.72 12.01 -21.79
N THR A 402 22.35 10.93 -21.34
CA THR A 402 21.66 9.83 -20.65
C THR A 402 21.08 10.28 -19.31
N LEU A 403 21.84 11.01 -18.48
CA LEU A 403 21.34 11.53 -17.20
C LEU A 403 20.15 12.47 -17.42
N LEU A 404 20.23 13.38 -18.38
CA LEU A 404 19.12 14.30 -18.68
C LEU A 404 17.86 13.55 -19.15
N ARG A 405 18.00 12.50 -19.96
CA ARG A 405 16.86 11.67 -20.39
C ARG A 405 16.23 10.89 -19.25
N LEU A 406 17.03 10.39 -18.31
CA LEU A 406 16.54 9.69 -17.12
C LEU A 406 15.86 10.64 -16.13
N LEU A 407 16.45 11.80 -15.86
CA LEU A 407 15.82 12.82 -15.00
C LEU A 407 14.48 13.32 -15.58
N ALA A 408 14.33 13.31 -16.91
CA ALA A 408 13.08 13.64 -17.58
C ALA A 408 12.06 12.48 -17.57
N ALA A 409 12.47 11.25 -17.27
CA ALA A 409 11.62 10.08 -17.33
C ALA A 409 10.53 10.17 -16.25
N PRO A 410 9.24 9.88 -16.54
CA PRO A 410 8.14 10.04 -15.59
C PRO A 410 8.32 9.28 -14.27
N ASN A 411 9.01 8.14 -14.27
CA ASN A 411 9.28 7.34 -13.08
C ASN A 411 10.28 8.02 -12.13
N ILE A 412 11.27 8.74 -12.66
CA ILE A 412 12.31 9.44 -11.89
C ILE A 412 11.95 10.92 -11.62
N ALA A 413 11.29 11.59 -12.57
CA ALA A 413 10.99 13.02 -12.51
C ALA A 413 10.22 13.41 -11.24
N ASN A 414 10.34 14.67 -10.82
CA ASN A 414 9.73 15.17 -9.60
C ASN A 414 8.20 15.02 -9.61
N LYS A 415 7.64 14.43 -8.56
CA LYS A 415 6.18 14.28 -8.38
C LYS A 415 5.51 15.51 -7.75
N LYS A 416 6.18 16.66 -7.69
CA LYS A 416 5.66 17.92 -7.10
C LYS A 416 4.33 18.37 -7.66
N GLY A 417 4.09 18.14 -8.95
CA GLY A 417 2.79 18.43 -9.59
C GLY A 417 1.62 17.70 -8.93
N VAL A 418 1.88 16.54 -8.32
CA VAL A 418 0.91 15.70 -7.61
C VAL A 418 0.79 16.13 -6.16
N TYR A 419 1.85 16.01 -5.35
CA TYR A 419 1.74 16.25 -3.91
C TYR A 419 1.52 17.71 -3.51
N ARG A 420 1.64 18.68 -4.44
CA ARG A 420 1.17 20.06 -4.20
C ARG A 420 -0.35 20.19 -4.11
N GLN A 421 -1.09 19.21 -4.65
CA GLN A 421 -2.54 19.15 -4.59
C GLN A 421 -3.01 18.59 -3.25
N TYR A 422 -2.16 17.82 -2.58
CA TYR A 422 -2.42 17.25 -1.27
C TYR A 422 -1.97 18.18 -0.16
N ASP A 423 -2.76 18.26 0.90
CA ASP A 423 -2.25 18.74 2.17
C ASP A 423 -1.28 17.71 2.76
N HIS A 424 -0.16 18.20 3.29
CA HIS A 424 0.86 17.40 3.95
C HIS A 424 1.27 18.00 5.31
N GLN A 425 0.48 18.94 5.86
CA GLN A 425 0.80 19.69 7.08
C GLN A 425 -0.35 19.78 8.10
N VAL A 426 -1.58 19.46 7.72
CA VAL A 426 -2.74 19.38 8.61
C VAL A 426 -2.40 18.46 9.78
N GLN A 427 -2.96 18.80 10.93
CA GLN A 427 -2.58 18.26 12.25
C GLN A 427 -1.18 18.67 12.73
N THR A 428 -0.35 19.36 11.94
CA THR A 428 0.96 19.94 12.31
C THR A 428 1.98 18.93 12.85
N ASN A 429 1.94 17.69 12.33
CA ASN A 429 2.82 16.62 12.78
C ASN A 429 4.08 16.47 11.90
N THR A 430 3.97 16.77 10.60
CA THR A 430 5.02 16.53 9.60
C THR A 430 6.32 17.28 9.90
N VAL A 431 7.43 16.55 9.92
CA VAL A 431 8.81 17.03 10.12
C VAL A 431 9.59 16.95 8.81
N VAL A 432 9.38 15.86 8.07
CA VAL A 432 9.86 15.63 6.70
C VAL A 432 8.63 15.24 5.89
N GLY A 433 8.34 16.00 4.84
CA GLY A 433 7.20 15.76 3.93
C GLY A 433 7.62 15.03 2.66
N PRO A 434 6.74 15.00 1.64
CA PRO A 434 7.02 14.34 0.37
C PRO A 434 8.31 14.83 -0.31
N GLY A 435 8.97 13.94 -1.05
CA GLY A 435 10.18 14.23 -1.82
C GLY A 435 11.51 13.85 -1.15
N SER A 436 11.47 13.26 0.05
CA SER A 436 12.59 12.53 0.67
C SER A 436 12.26 11.03 0.67
N ASP A 437 13.22 10.18 1.05
CA ASP A 437 13.07 8.71 1.09
C ASP A 437 11.90 8.23 1.97
N ALA A 438 11.58 8.95 3.06
CA ALA A 438 10.43 8.63 3.91
C ALA A 438 9.86 9.91 4.53
N ALA A 439 8.55 9.91 4.75
CA ALA A 439 7.91 10.95 5.55
C ALA A 439 8.17 10.73 7.04
N VAL A 440 8.38 11.81 7.79
CA VAL A 440 8.61 11.74 9.24
C VAL A 440 7.57 12.59 9.96
N LEU A 441 6.84 11.99 10.89
CA LEU A 441 5.74 12.60 11.66
C LEU A 441 6.10 12.58 13.14
N ARG A 442 6.10 13.75 13.79
CA ARG A 442 6.32 13.82 15.25
C ARG A 442 5.14 13.20 16.00
N VAL A 443 5.44 12.52 17.10
CA VAL A 443 4.41 12.02 18.03
C VAL A 443 4.25 13.05 19.15
N LYS A 444 3.17 13.84 19.09
CA LYS A 444 2.91 14.92 20.04
C LYS A 444 2.90 14.42 21.48
N GLY A 445 3.44 15.24 22.39
CA GLY A 445 3.58 14.88 23.81
C GLY A 445 4.80 14.03 24.12
N THR A 446 5.58 13.64 23.11
CA THR A 446 6.83 12.87 23.26
C THR A 446 7.97 13.55 22.48
N ASN A 447 9.19 13.02 22.60
CA ASN A 447 10.30 13.38 21.71
C ASN A 447 10.34 12.53 20.44
N LYS A 448 9.49 11.49 20.34
CA LYS A 448 9.53 10.50 19.26
C LYS A 448 8.99 11.06 17.95
N ALA A 449 9.37 10.41 16.87
CA ALA A 449 8.71 10.52 15.57
C ALA A 449 8.54 9.13 14.96
N ILE A 450 7.53 8.97 14.11
CA ILE A 450 7.39 7.81 13.24
C ILE A 450 7.85 8.19 11.84
N ALA A 451 8.45 7.24 11.12
CA ALA A 451 8.77 7.38 9.71
C ALA A 451 7.93 6.38 8.91
N VAL A 452 7.46 6.79 7.73
CA VAL A 452 6.59 5.99 6.87
C VAL A 452 6.98 6.14 5.41
N THR A 453 6.94 5.02 4.67
CA THR A 453 7.23 4.93 3.23
C THR A 453 6.40 3.81 2.61
N ILE A 454 6.31 3.78 1.28
CA ILE A 454 5.61 2.75 0.51
C ILE A 454 6.33 2.53 -0.83
N ASP A 455 6.64 1.27 -1.14
CA ASP A 455 7.44 0.91 -2.33
C ASP A 455 6.90 -0.38 -2.97
N GLY A 456 7.07 -0.54 -4.29
CA GLY A 456 6.50 -1.70 -5.02
C GLY A 456 7.00 -1.87 -6.45
N ASN A 457 8.28 -2.16 -6.65
CA ASN A 457 8.87 -2.30 -7.99
C ASN A 457 8.42 -3.59 -8.71
N GLY A 458 7.37 -3.47 -9.53
CA GLY A 458 6.80 -4.59 -10.28
C GLY A 458 7.71 -5.14 -11.38
N ARG A 459 8.62 -4.31 -11.92
CA ARG A 459 9.55 -4.71 -12.98
C ARG A 459 10.56 -5.74 -12.50
N LEU A 460 11.13 -5.54 -11.32
CA LEU A 460 12.05 -6.51 -10.70
C LEU A 460 11.30 -7.81 -10.35
N CYS A 461 10.07 -7.70 -9.87
CA CYS A 461 9.20 -8.85 -9.60
C CYS A 461 8.82 -9.62 -10.88
N GLN A 462 8.64 -8.94 -12.03
CA GLN A 462 8.38 -9.59 -13.31
C GLN A 462 9.59 -10.41 -13.81
N LEU A 463 10.81 -9.94 -13.53
CA LEU A 463 12.04 -10.63 -13.93
C LEU A 463 12.31 -11.83 -13.04
N ASP A 464 12.35 -11.62 -11.73
CA ASP A 464 12.52 -12.67 -10.74
C ASP A 464 11.62 -12.39 -9.52
N PRO A 465 10.43 -13.00 -9.44
CA PRO A 465 9.46 -12.71 -8.39
C PRO A 465 9.98 -12.94 -6.97
N TYR A 466 10.85 -13.93 -6.76
CA TYR A 466 11.42 -14.20 -5.43
C TYR A 466 12.40 -13.10 -5.02
N GLN A 467 13.34 -12.75 -5.91
CA GLN A 467 14.30 -11.66 -5.65
C GLN A 467 13.58 -10.31 -5.58
N GLY A 468 12.62 -10.05 -6.47
CA GLY A 468 11.80 -8.84 -6.47
C GLY A 468 11.04 -8.66 -5.15
N GLY A 469 10.39 -9.72 -4.64
CA GLY A 469 9.76 -9.69 -3.32
C GLY A 469 10.72 -9.37 -2.17
N GLN A 470 11.98 -9.82 -2.25
CA GLN A 470 13.00 -9.44 -1.27
C GLN A 470 13.41 -7.96 -1.40
N ILE A 471 13.60 -7.50 -2.63
CA ILE A 471 14.04 -6.13 -2.95
C ILE A 471 13.02 -5.10 -2.48
N VAL A 472 11.73 -5.34 -2.69
CA VAL A 472 10.68 -4.40 -2.24
C VAL A 472 10.73 -4.18 -0.73
N VAL A 473 10.84 -5.25 0.08
CA VAL A 473 10.95 -5.12 1.55
C VAL A 473 12.27 -4.44 1.95
N ALA A 474 13.35 -4.76 1.24
CA ALA A 474 14.66 -4.16 1.46
C ALA A 474 14.64 -2.65 1.26
N GLU A 475 14.08 -2.19 0.14
CA GLU A 475 13.92 -0.78 -0.20
C GLU A 475 13.09 0.00 0.82
N VAL A 476 11.92 -0.52 1.22
CA VAL A 476 11.11 0.06 2.31
C VAL A 476 11.95 0.25 3.58
N CYS A 477 12.72 -0.78 3.97
CA CYS A 477 13.57 -0.71 5.14
C CYS A 477 14.77 0.24 4.97
N ARG A 478 15.26 0.40 3.74
CA ARG A 478 16.36 1.30 3.37
C ARG A 478 15.91 2.74 3.49
N ASN A 479 14.78 3.07 2.90
CA ASN A 479 14.12 4.37 2.95
C ASN A 479 13.86 4.82 4.40
N LEU A 480 13.30 3.94 5.22
CA LEU A 480 13.14 4.18 6.66
C LEU A 480 14.50 4.39 7.36
N SER A 481 15.53 3.61 7.01
CA SER A 481 16.86 3.72 7.60
C SER A 481 17.58 5.02 7.21
N CYS A 482 17.41 5.51 5.97
CA CYS A 482 17.91 6.81 5.50
C CYS A 482 17.33 7.98 6.29
N SER A 483 16.05 7.89 6.71
CA SER A 483 15.45 8.89 7.61
C SER A 483 15.99 8.84 9.05
N GLY A 484 16.72 7.78 9.41
CA GLY A 484 17.22 7.50 10.76
C GLY A 484 16.29 6.62 11.61
N ALA A 485 15.15 6.20 11.08
CA ALA A 485 14.16 5.41 11.79
C ALA A 485 14.55 3.92 11.84
N LEU A 486 14.30 3.27 12.97
CA LEU A 486 14.35 1.80 13.07
C LEU A 486 13.07 1.21 12.46
N PRO A 487 13.16 0.40 11.38
CA PRO A 487 11.99 -0.31 10.87
C PRO A 487 11.38 -1.23 11.93
N LEU A 488 10.06 -1.16 12.12
CA LEU A 488 9.32 -1.92 13.14
C LEU A 488 8.39 -2.98 12.57
N ALA A 489 7.74 -2.68 11.44
CA ALA A 489 6.75 -3.53 10.81
C ALA A 489 6.44 -3.04 9.38
N VAL A 490 5.81 -3.91 8.60
CA VAL A 490 5.31 -3.59 7.26
C VAL A 490 3.87 -4.05 7.07
N THR A 491 3.19 -3.45 6.09
CA THR A 491 1.89 -3.89 5.56
C THR A 491 2.04 -4.14 4.06
N ASP A 492 1.38 -5.16 3.51
CA ASP A 492 1.50 -5.48 2.07
C ASP A 492 0.17 -5.33 1.32
N CYS A 493 0.23 -4.91 0.06
CA CYS A 493 -0.88 -5.02 -0.88
C CYS A 493 -0.40 -5.75 -2.13
N LEU A 494 -0.85 -6.99 -2.29
CA LEU A 494 -0.43 -7.88 -3.38
C LEU A 494 -1.30 -7.65 -4.61
N ASN A 495 -0.75 -7.08 -5.69
CA ASN A 495 -1.48 -6.86 -6.94
C ASN A 495 -0.96 -7.79 -8.05
N PHE A 496 -1.80 -8.72 -8.50
CA PHE A 496 -1.44 -9.75 -9.49
C PHE A 496 -2.57 -9.97 -10.51
N GLY A 497 -2.24 -10.59 -11.64
CA GLY A 497 -3.21 -11.08 -12.62
C GLY A 497 -4.05 -12.27 -12.10
N SER A 498 -4.61 -13.07 -13.01
CA SER A 498 -5.44 -14.21 -12.61
C SER A 498 -4.60 -15.32 -11.97
N PRO A 499 -4.90 -15.75 -10.73
CA PRO A 499 -4.15 -16.79 -10.02
C PRO A 499 -4.37 -18.19 -10.64
N GLU A 500 -5.36 -18.34 -11.51
CA GLU A 500 -5.68 -19.61 -12.18
C GLU A 500 -4.65 -19.95 -13.27
N ARG A 501 -3.89 -18.95 -13.72
CA ARG A 501 -2.78 -19.13 -14.66
C ARG A 501 -1.53 -19.63 -13.92
N PRO A 502 -0.88 -20.73 -14.38
CA PRO A 502 0.30 -21.28 -13.68
C PRO A 502 1.47 -20.31 -13.54
N ASP A 503 1.71 -19.45 -14.54
CA ASP A 503 2.76 -18.43 -14.52
C ASP A 503 2.48 -17.33 -13.50
N VAL A 504 1.23 -16.85 -13.42
CA VAL A 504 0.84 -15.83 -12.44
C VAL A 504 0.81 -16.40 -11.02
N TYR A 505 0.33 -17.63 -10.83
CA TYR A 505 0.38 -18.29 -9.52
C TYR A 505 1.82 -18.50 -9.04
N HIS A 506 2.75 -18.81 -9.96
CA HIS A 506 4.18 -18.85 -9.66
C HIS A 506 4.71 -17.50 -9.20
N GLN A 507 4.35 -16.41 -9.91
CA GLN A 507 4.74 -15.06 -9.51
C GLN A 507 4.23 -14.71 -8.11
N LEU A 508 2.95 -14.99 -7.81
CA LEU A 508 2.34 -14.76 -6.50
C LEU A 508 3.06 -15.55 -5.39
N GLU A 509 3.23 -16.86 -5.58
CA GLU A 509 3.89 -17.72 -4.59
C GLU A 509 5.33 -17.28 -4.32
N GLN A 510 6.10 -16.99 -5.37
CA GLN A 510 7.49 -16.60 -5.24
C GLN A 510 7.66 -15.20 -4.64
N CYS A 511 6.81 -14.22 -4.98
CA CYS A 511 6.82 -12.91 -4.34
C CYS A 511 6.55 -13.01 -2.83
N ILE A 512 5.51 -13.76 -2.42
CA ILE A 512 5.18 -13.97 -1.00
C ILE A 512 6.36 -14.64 -0.28
N GLN A 513 7.01 -15.63 -0.91
CA GLN A 513 8.20 -16.29 -0.33
C GLN A 513 9.38 -15.31 -0.18
N GLY A 514 9.63 -14.46 -1.17
CA GLY A 514 10.66 -13.43 -1.12
C GLY A 514 10.42 -12.42 -0.01
N ILE A 515 9.20 -11.88 0.08
CA ILE A 515 8.77 -10.96 1.14
C ILE A 515 8.95 -11.62 2.51
N ALA A 516 8.45 -12.85 2.68
CA ALA A 516 8.56 -13.57 3.94
C ALA A 516 10.01 -13.77 4.38
N GLU A 517 10.92 -14.09 3.45
CA GLU A 517 12.33 -14.25 3.77
C GLU A 517 13.01 -12.92 4.12
N ALA A 518 12.76 -11.85 3.36
CA ALA A 518 13.32 -10.53 3.65
C ALA A 518 12.84 -9.99 5.00
N CYS A 519 11.54 -10.08 5.29
CA CYS A 519 10.96 -9.74 6.59
C CYS A 519 11.60 -10.54 7.74
N ARG A 520 11.97 -11.80 7.51
CA ARG A 520 12.62 -12.67 8.52
C ARG A 520 14.03 -12.20 8.80
N VAL A 521 14.81 -11.89 7.76
CA VAL A 521 16.20 -11.44 7.89
C VAL A 521 16.28 -10.04 8.48
N LEU A 522 15.46 -9.12 7.99
CA LEU A 522 15.41 -7.72 8.41
C LEU A 522 14.68 -7.51 9.74
N GLU A 523 14.04 -8.55 10.28
CA GLU A 523 13.30 -8.56 11.55
C GLU A 523 12.12 -7.58 11.56
N VAL A 524 11.42 -7.48 10.43
CA VAL A 524 10.25 -6.62 10.23
C VAL A 524 9.03 -7.48 9.90
N PRO A 525 8.10 -7.71 10.83
CA PRO A 525 6.92 -8.53 10.56
C PRO A 525 5.93 -7.83 9.64
N VAL A 526 5.21 -8.62 8.84
CA VAL A 526 3.99 -8.18 8.15
C VAL A 526 2.83 -8.18 9.16
N VAL A 527 2.21 -7.02 9.39
CA VAL A 527 1.16 -6.86 10.43
C VAL A 527 -0.26 -6.80 9.87
N SER A 528 -0.40 -6.45 8.60
CA SER A 528 -1.66 -6.34 7.86
C SER A 528 -1.40 -6.39 6.37
N GLY A 529 -2.45 -6.53 5.58
CA GLY A 529 -2.35 -6.38 4.14
C GLY A 529 -3.66 -6.57 3.41
N ASN A 530 -3.56 -6.54 2.09
CA ASN A 530 -4.65 -6.75 1.13
C ASN A 530 -4.13 -7.53 -0.08
N VAL A 531 -5.02 -8.20 -0.81
CA VAL A 531 -4.68 -8.93 -2.04
C VAL A 531 -5.69 -8.58 -3.12
N SER A 532 -5.19 -7.99 -4.20
CA SER A 532 -5.92 -7.75 -5.44
C SER A 532 -5.43 -8.73 -6.50
N LEU A 533 -6.27 -9.70 -6.86
CA LEU A 533 -6.00 -10.64 -7.95
C LEU A 533 -6.83 -10.25 -9.18
N TYR A 534 -6.64 -10.98 -10.28
CA TYR A 534 -7.37 -10.78 -11.54
C TYR A 534 -7.12 -9.42 -12.22
N ASN A 535 -6.03 -8.71 -11.87
CA ASN A 535 -5.60 -7.48 -12.56
C ASN A 535 -5.00 -7.82 -13.95
N GLU A 536 -5.86 -8.21 -14.88
CA GLU A 536 -5.49 -8.53 -16.24
C GLU A 536 -6.63 -8.24 -17.21
N SER A 537 -6.29 -7.89 -18.45
CA SER A 537 -7.28 -7.62 -19.49
C SER A 537 -6.81 -8.20 -20.82
N ARG A 538 -7.74 -8.82 -21.56
CA ARG A 538 -7.44 -9.45 -22.87
C ARG A 538 -6.26 -10.43 -22.82
N GLY A 539 -6.14 -11.17 -21.72
CA GLY A 539 -5.07 -12.14 -21.48
C GLY A 539 -3.69 -11.54 -21.15
N GLN A 540 -3.59 -10.22 -21.00
CA GLN A 540 -2.37 -9.55 -20.56
C GLN A 540 -2.52 -9.14 -19.09
N ALA A 541 -1.66 -9.72 -18.24
CA ALA A 541 -1.58 -9.34 -16.84
C ALA A 541 -0.64 -8.14 -16.66
N ILE A 542 -0.91 -7.36 -15.61
CA ILE A 542 0.05 -6.40 -15.08
C ILE A 542 1.37 -7.11 -14.72
N PHE A 543 2.44 -6.33 -14.52
CA PHE A 543 3.57 -6.86 -13.77
C PHE A 543 3.13 -7.27 -12.34
N PRO A 544 3.65 -8.38 -11.79
CA PRO A 544 3.40 -8.75 -10.40
C PRO A 544 3.89 -7.61 -9.49
N THR A 545 2.98 -6.96 -8.78
CA THR A 545 3.28 -5.72 -8.04
C THR A 545 2.88 -5.86 -6.58
N PRO A 546 3.72 -6.51 -5.75
CA PRO A 546 3.59 -6.43 -4.31
C PRO A 546 3.99 -5.03 -3.84
N VAL A 547 3.02 -4.27 -3.35
CA VAL A 547 3.26 -2.96 -2.72
C VAL A 547 3.48 -3.19 -1.24
N VAL A 548 4.51 -2.61 -0.64
CA VAL A 548 4.81 -2.76 0.79
C VAL A 548 4.92 -1.37 1.43
N GLY A 549 4.10 -1.12 2.44
CA GLY A 549 4.17 0.06 3.29
C GLY A 549 4.95 -0.21 4.57
N GLY A 550 5.87 0.67 4.95
CA GLY A 550 6.74 0.51 6.12
C GLY A 550 6.44 1.49 7.25
N LEU A 551 6.60 1.01 8.49
CA LEU A 551 6.61 1.83 9.70
C LEU A 551 7.97 1.76 10.39
N GLY A 552 8.58 2.92 10.62
CA GLY A 552 9.80 3.08 11.42
C GLY A 552 9.61 4.00 12.62
N LEU A 553 10.50 3.88 13.61
CA LEU A 553 10.49 4.69 14.83
C LEU A 553 11.82 5.44 15.01
N LEU A 554 11.72 6.74 15.30
CA LEU A 554 12.80 7.55 15.87
C LEU A 554 12.46 7.87 17.33
N GLU A 555 13.39 7.58 18.24
CA GLU A 555 13.26 7.96 19.65
C GLU A 555 13.37 9.49 19.86
N ASP A 556 13.94 10.19 18.89
CA ASP A 556 14.14 11.63 18.90
C ASP A 556 13.91 12.22 17.50
N ALA A 557 12.82 12.97 17.35
CA ALA A 557 12.41 13.62 16.11
C ALA A 557 13.45 14.60 15.56
N SER A 558 14.34 15.13 16.41
CA SER A 558 15.41 16.04 15.96
C SER A 558 16.50 15.36 15.15
N LYS A 559 16.56 14.02 15.18
CA LYS A 559 17.50 13.20 14.40
C LYS A 559 16.99 12.82 13.01
N ALA A 560 15.79 13.26 12.63
CA ALA A 560 15.24 13.02 11.31
C ALA A 560 16.21 13.52 10.24
N THR A 561 16.67 12.61 9.38
CA THR A 561 17.61 12.90 8.29
C THR A 561 16.86 13.03 6.97
N ARG A 562 17.37 13.88 6.07
CA ARG A 562 16.80 14.13 4.73
C ARG A 562 17.77 13.65 3.65
N SER A 563 17.27 13.45 2.45
CA SER A 563 18.03 13.09 1.24
C SER A 563 18.98 14.20 0.76
N ALA A 564 18.48 15.44 0.71
CA ALA A 564 19.16 16.60 0.14
C ALA A 564 20.55 16.90 0.74
N PHE A 565 21.49 17.30 -0.11
CA PHE A 565 22.78 17.83 0.35
C PHE A 565 22.57 19.14 1.13
N ALA A 566 22.88 19.10 2.42
CA ALA A 566 22.50 20.18 3.33
C ALA A 566 23.29 21.49 3.11
N THR A 567 24.59 21.39 2.79
CA THR A 567 25.50 22.52 2.61
C THR A 567 26.68 22.14 1.70
N GLU A 568 27.43 23.14 1.25
CA GLU A 568 28.73 22.94 0.60
C GLU A 568 29.80 22.39 1.56
N GLY A 569 30.88 21.84 0.99
CA GLY A 569 32.08 21.40 1.72
C GLY A 569 31.97 20.06 2.44
N LEU A 570 30.85 19.35 2.29
CA LEU A 570 30.66 18.01 2.86
C LEU A 570 31.38 16.98 2.01
N VAL A 571 31.87 15.92 2.65
CA VAL A 571 32.28 14.70 1.97
C VAL A 571 31.02 13.92 1.59
N VAL A 572 31.01 13.32 0.41
CA VAL A 572 29.96 12.39 -0.02
C VAL A 572 30.55 10.99 -0.10
N GLY A 573 29.85 10.01 0.49
CA GLY A 573 30.21 8.60 0.47
C GLY A 573 29.07 7.72 0.00
N LEU A 574 29.41 6.53 -0.49
CA LEU A 574 28.47 5.46 -0.82
C LEU A 574 28.69 4.30 0.16
N LEU A 575 27.63 3.90 0.84
CA LEU A 575 27.61 2.69 1.68
C LEU A 575 27.14 1.49 0.87
N GLY A 576 27.68 0.32 1.18
CA GLY A 576 27.20 -0.99 0.71
C GLY A 576 27.77 -1.48 -0.61
N ALA A 577 28.29 -0.59 -1.46
CA ALA A 577 28.93 -0.96 -2.73
C ALA A 577 30.23 -0.19 -3.00
N GLY A 578 31.04 -0.73 -3.92
CA GLY A 578 32.12 0.00 -4.58
C GLY A 578 31.68 0.57 -5.93
N THR A 579 32.59 1.21 -6.68
CA THR A 579 32.31 1.77 -8.02
C THR A 579 33.18 1.16 -9.12
N SER A 580 33.81 0.01 -8.84
CA SER A 580 34.80 -0.60 -9.73
C SER A 580 34.33 -1.90 -10.39
N GLU A 581 33.27 -2.52 -9.88
CA GLU A 581 32.74 -3.79 -10.38
C GLU A 581 31.59 -3.51 -11.34
N VAL A 582 31.59 -4.21 -12.48
CA VAL A 582 30.59 -4.07 -13.54
C VAL A 582 29.96 -5.44 -13.71
N GLU A 583 28.71 -5.60 -13.31
CA GLU A 583 27.98 -6.86 -13.46
C GLU A 583 26.72 -6.65 -14.28
N SER A 584 26.36 -7.65 -15.10
CA SER A 584 25.19 -7.51 -15.98
C SER A 584 23.89 -7.39 -15.22
N HIS A 585 23.82 -7.90 -13.98
CA HIS A 585 22.63 -7.81 -13.16
C HIS A 585 22.38 -6.40 -12.61
N ASP A 586 23.37 -5.50 -12.61
CA ASP A 586 23.16 -4.12 -12.19
C ASP A 586 22.26 -3.35 -13.17
N LEU A 587 22.19 -3.77 -14.44
CA LEU A 587 21.24 -3.22 -15.41
C LEU A 587 19.90 -3.98 -15.47
N ALA A 588 19.77 -5.11 -14.76
CA ALA A 588 18.62 -5.98 -14.86
C ALA A 588 17.34 -5.26 -14.42
N GLY A 589 16.43 -5.01 -15.36
CA GLY A 589 15.23 -4.24 -15.09
C GLY A 589 15.53 -2.85 -14.52
N SER A 590 16.56 -2.17 -15.01
CA SER A 590 16.81 -0.77 -14.65
C SER A 590 15.95 0.19 -15.47
N GLU A 591 15.66 1.38 -14.94
CA GLU A 591 15.10 2.51 -15.69
C GLU A 591 15.99 2.84 -16.90
N TYR A 592 17.32 2.74 -16.76
CA TYR A 592 18.22 2.87 -17.90
C TYR A 592 17.92 1.86 -19.01
N LEU A 593 17.85 0.57 -18.69
CA LEU A 593 17.60 -0.46 -19.70
C LEU A 593 16.21 -0.31 -20.34
N GLN A 594 15.21 0.03 -19.53
CA GLN A 594 13.85 0.23 -20.02
C GLN A 594 13.70 1.50 -20.85
N TRP A 595 14.05 2.65 -20.29
CA TRP A 595 13.79 3.96 -20.90
C TRP A 595 14.73 4.25 -22.07
N ILE A 596 16.00 3.83 -21.99
CA ILE A 596 16.99 4.12 -23.02
C ILE A 596 16.98 3.09 -24.13
N HIS A 597 16.73 1.81 -23.80
CA HIS A 597 16.85 0.70 -24.75
C HIS A 597 15.52 -0.01 -25.05
N GLY A 598 14.42 0.32 -24.36
CA GLY A 598 13.13 -0.33 -24.53
C GLY A 598 13.11 -1.78 -24.07
N ARG A 599 13.95 -2.15 -23.09
CA ARG A 599 14.17 -3.55 -22.69
C ARG A 599 13.89 -3.76 -21.20
N VAL A 600 13.17 -4.84 -20.89
CA VAL A 600 12.93 -5.32 -19.52
C VAL A 600 13.40 -6.78 -19.46
N GLU A 601 14.66 -6.95 -19.07
CA GLU A 601 15.35 -8.23 -19.02
C GLU A 601 16.49 -8.21 -17.99
N GLY A 602 17.08 -9.37 -17.72
CA GLY A 602 18.12 -9.60 -16.73
C GLY A 602 17.61 -10.29 -15.47
N SER A 603 18.54 -10.60 -14.56
CA SER A 603 18.25 -11.30 -13.30
C SER A 603 18.64 -10.40 -12.13
N PRO A 604 17.69 -9.68 -11.50
CA PRO A 604 18.00 -8.85 -10.35
C PRO A 604 18.50 -9.71 -9.17
N ARG A 605 19.31 -9.10 -8.30
CA ARG A 605 19.93 -9.78 -7.15
C ARG A 605 20.01 -8.87 -5.94
N ILE A 606 19.85 -9.47 -4.77
CA ILE A 606 20.11 -8.81 -3.50
C ILE A 606 20.82 -9.75 -2.51
N ASP A 607 21.85 -9.23 -1.83
CA ASP A 607 22.38 -9.83 -0.60
C ASP A 607 21.65 -9.21 0.59
N ILE A 608 20.62 -9.90 1.08
CA ILE A 608 19.76 -9.41 2.15
C ILE A 608 20.49 -9.28 3.50
N ASP A 609 21.58 -10.03 3.71
CA ASP A 609 22.40 -9.89 4.91
C ASP A 609 23.29 -8.64 4.82
N LEU A 610 23.81 -8.31 3.63
CA LEU A 610 24.51 -7.04 3.39
C LEU A 610 23.56 -5.86 3.58
N GLU A 611 22.35 -5.92 3.00
CA GLU A 611 21.29 -4.92 3.16
C GLU A 611 21.07 -4.58 4.64
N LYS A 612 20.87 -5.61 5.48
CA LYS A 612 20.68 -5.45 6.93
C LYS A 612 21.83 -4.68 7.59
N ARG A 613 23.08 -5.00 7.23
CA ARG A 613 24.27 -4.34 7.81
C ARG A 613 24.39 -2.89 7.33
N VAL A 614 24.10 -2.62 6.06
CA VAL A 614 24.07 -1.25 5.49
C VAL A 614 23.06 -0.40 6.25
N HIS A 615 21.84 -0.90 6.45
CA HIS A 615 20.79 -0.23 7.23
C HIS A 615 21.25 0.10 8.66
N GLN A 616 21.85 -0.88 9.34
CA GLN A 616 22.35 -0.71 10.71
C GLN A 616 23.48 0.33 10.79
N VAL A 617 24.41 0.34 9.83
CA VAL A 617 25.49 1.34 9.76
C VAL A 617 24.94 2.74 9.51
N CYS A 618 24.01 2.89 8.56
CA CYS A 618 23.37 4.17 8.26
C CYS A 618 22.67 4.76 9.50
N ARG A 619 21.77 3.99 10.14
CA ARG A 619 21.06 4.44 11.34
C ARG A 619 22.00 4.72 12.51
N SER A 620 23.06 3.92 12.67
CA SER A 620 24.06 4.14 13.72
C SER A 620 24.85 5.44 13.50
N ALA A 621 25.18 5.77 12.25
CA ALA A 621 25.86 7.01 11.90
C ALA A 621 24.97 8.24 12.12
N ILE A 622 23.69 8.16 11.72
CA ILE A 622 22.67 9.19 12.01
C ILE A 622 22.50 9.36 13.53
N GLY A 623 22.35 8.26 14.26
CA GLY A 623 22.17 8.26 15.71
C GLY A 623 23.33 8.91 16.48
N GLN A 624 24.55 8.82 15.94
CA GLN A 624 25.77 9.44 16.45
C GLN A 624 25.98 10.90 15.97
N GLY A 625 25.10 11.42 15.11
CA GLY A 625 25.23 12.77 14.55
C GLY A 625 26.38 12.92 13.56
N LEU A 626 26.79 11.82 12.91
CA LEU A 626 27.90 11.85 11.94
C LEU A 626 27.47 12.41 10.58
N LEU A 627 26.25 12.09 10.16
CA LEU A 627 25.73 12.39 8.82
C LEU A 627 24.97 13.72 8.80
N ALA A 628 25.08 14.43 7.68
CA ALA A 628 24.29 15.61 7.35
C ALA A 628 23.10 15.27 6.44
N SER A 629 23.24 14.28 5.57
CA SER A 629 22.16 13.72 4.74
C SER A 629 22.38 12.23 4.46
N ALA A 630 21.31 11.53 4.14
CA ALA A 630 21.32 10.15 3.68
C ALA A 630 20.18 9.95 2.69
N HIS A 631 20.49 9.35 1.54
CA HIS A 631 19.56 9.06 0.47
C HIS A 631 19.85 7.65 -0.05
N ASP A 632 18.81 6.87 -0.29
CA ASP A 632 18.91 5.58 -0.92
C ASP A 632 19.35 5.74 -2.41
N CYS A 633 19.70 4.63 -3.08
CA CYS A 633 20.16 4.67 -4.46
C CYS A 633 19.42 3.61 -5.27
N SER A 634 18.20 3.98 -5.70
CA SER A 634 17.26 3.12 -6.40
C SER A 634 17.16 3.44 -7.90
N GLU A 635 16.01 3.89 -8.38
CA GLU A 635 15.70 4.09 -9.81
C GLU A 635 16.70 5.02 -10.51
N GLY A 636 17.19 4.59 -11.66
CA GLY A 636 18.16 5.36 -12.45
C GLY A 636 19.59 5.37 -11.90
N GLY A 637 19.83 4.74 -10.75
CA GLY A 637 21.15 4.46 -10.22
C GLY A 637 21.91 5.65 -9.63
N LEU A 638 23.22 5.47 -9.49
CA LEU A 638 24.10 6.37 -8.71
C LEU A 638 24.08 7.82 -9.19
N ALA A 639 24.11 8.05 -10.51
CA ALA A 639 24.14 9.40 -11.05
C ALA A 639 22.82 10.14 -10.81
N VAL A 640 21.69 9.44 -10.88
CA VAL A 640 20.36 10.01 -10.61
C VAL A 640 20.24 10.36 -9.13
N ALA A 641 20.55 9.43 -8.22
CA ALA A 641 20.46 9.68 -6.78
C ALA A 641 21.40 10.83 -6.32
N LEU A 642 22.61 10.95 -6.88
CA LEU A 642 23.49 12.11 -6.63
C LEU A 642 22.91 13.42 -7.18
N ALA A 643 22.27 13.37 -8.36
CA ALA A 643 21.62 14.53 -8.96
C ALA A 643 20.42 14.98 -8.12
N GLU A 644 19.58 14.06 -7.64
CA GLU A 644 18.46 14.34 -6.74
C GLU A 644 18.91 15.01 -5.44
N CYS A 645 19.96 14.48 -4.80
CA CYS A 645 20.57 15.10 -3.62
C CYS A 645 21.00 16.55 -3.88
N SER A 646 21.60 16.79 -5.06
CA SER A 646 22.11 18.11 -5.47
C SER A 646 20.97 19.09 -5.79
N ILE A 647 19.96 18.64 -6.53
CA ILE A 647 18.79 19.42 -6.93
C ILE A 647 17.97 19.84 -5.71
N GLN A 648 17.70 18.91 -4.81
CA GLN A 648 16.89 19.18 -3.61
C GLN A 648 17.64 20.07 -2.60
N GLY A 649 18.98 19.97 -2.57
CA GLY A 649 19.83 20.80 -1.73
C GLY A 649 20.16 22.19 -2.31
N ASP A 650 19.94 22.39 -3.62
CA ASP A 650 20.47 23.54 -4.38
C ASP A 650 22.00 23.71 -4.18
N VAL A 651 22.71 22.59 -4.19
CA VAL A 651 24.16 22.52 -3.95
C VAL A 651 24.80 21.59 -4.98
N GLY A 652 25.87 22.05 -5.62
CA GLY A 652 26.65 21.27 -6.58
C GLY A 652 27.37 20.07 -5.96
N PHE A 653 27.87 19.21 -6.83
CA PHE A 653 28.62 18.01 -6.46
C PHE A 653 29.83 17.85 -7.37
N VAL A 654 30.97 17.52 -6.77
CA VAL A 654 32.21 17.23 -7.50
C VAL A 654 32.67 15.81 -7.15
N GLY A 655 32.54 14.91 -8.11
CA GLY A 655 32.99 13.52 -8.04
C GLY A 655 34.51 13.38 -8.01
N ASP A 656 34.98 12.43 -7.20
CA ASP A 656 36.38 12.01 -7.01
C ASP A 656 36.42 10.48 -6.81
N PHE A 657 35.92 9.73 -7.80
CA PHE A 657 35.89 8.26 -7.81
C PHE A 657 36.09 7.70 -9.21
N SER A 658 36.59 6.46 -9.35
CA SER A 658 36.80 5.87 -10.68
C SER A 658 35.49 5.47 -11.34
N ILE A 659 35.34 5.82 -12.62
CA ILE A 659 34.24 5.39 -13.50
C ILE A 659 34.87 4.52 -14.60
N ALA A 660 34.39 3.28 -14.74
CA ALA A 660 34.89 2.33 -15.74
C ALA A 660 34.41 2.67 -17.16
N ASP A 661 34.99 2.02 -18.18
CA ASP A 661 34.58 2.18 -19.59
C ASP A 661 33.08 1.91 -19.81
N ARG A 662 32.52 0.96 -19.06
CA ARG A 662 31.08 0.73 -18.92
C ARG A 662 30.47 1.68 -17.89
N TRP A 663 30.56 2.97 -18.21
CA TRP A 663 30.01 4.04 -17.38
C TRP A 663 28.50 3.88 -17.18
N ASP A 664 27.81 3.28 -18.13
CA ASP A 664 26.36 3.07 -18.07
C ASP A 664 25.96 2.17 -16.90
N VAL A 665 26.74 1.13 -16.64
CA VAL A 665 26.51 0.22 -15.52
C VAL A 665 26.83 0.89 -14.18
N ILE A 666 27.97 1.57 -14.08
CA ILE A 666 28.40 2.22 -12.83
C ILE A 666 27.47 3.37 -12.44
N LEU A 667 27.06 4.18 -13.42
CA LEU A 667 26.30 5.40 -13.18
C LEU A 667 24.79 5.17 -13.15
N PHE A 668 24.27 4.26 -13.98
CA PHE A 668 22.83 4.08 -14.17
C PHE A 668 22.34 2.66 -13.85
N GLY A 669 23.23 1.76 -13.41
CA GLY A 669 22.82 0.48 -12.83
C GLY A 669 22.16 0.65 -11.46
N GLU A 670 21.12 -0.13 -11.23
CA GLU A 670 20.25 -0.15 -10.05
C GLU A 670 20.69 -1.26 -9.08
N GLN A 671 21.99 -1.29 -8.78
CA GLN A 671 22.55 -2.20 -7.78
C GLN A 671 21.92 -1.95 -6.40
N GLN A 672 21.53 -3.03 -5.73
CA GLN A 672 20.87 -3.01 -4.43
C GLN A 672 21.85 -2.69 -3.27
N SER A 673 21.32 -2.42 -2.07
CA SER A 673 22.11 -2.17 -0.86
C SER A 673 22.98 -0.91 -0.87
N ARG A 674 22.59 0.12 -1.62
CA ARG A 674 23.34 1.37 -1.75
C ARG A 674 22.67 2.55 -1.05
N ILE A 675 23.44 3.29 -0.27
CA ILE A 675 23.00 4.54 0.37
C ILE A 675 24.08 5.61 0.16
N ILE A 676 23.69 6.74 -0.42
CA ILE A 676 24.50 7.96 -0.51
C ILE A 676 24.39 8.70 0.81
N VAL A 677 25.53 9.09 1.38
CA VAL A 677 25.58 9.87 2.62
C VAL A 677 26.48 11.09 2.45
N SER A 678 26.08 12.22 3.04
CA SER A 678 26.94 13.39 3.16
C SER A 678 27.31 13.66 4.62
N LEU A 679 28.54 14.11 4.88
CA LEU A 679 29.04 14.36 6.23
C LEU A 679 30.20 15.37 6.26
N PRO A 680 30.41 16.07 7.39
CA PRO A 680 31.62 16.85 7.61
C PRO A 680 32.88 15.99 7.44
N LYS A 681 33.94 16.60 6.90
CA LYS A 681 35.19 15.88 6.55
C LYS A 681 35.82 15.19 7.76
N GLU A 682 35.75 15.81 8.92
CA GLU A 682 36.25 15.28 10.19
C GLU A 682 35.54 13.99 10.66
N HIS A 683 34.32 13.72 10.15
CA HIS A 683 33.55 12.54 10.50
C HIS A 683 33.84 11.33 9.58
N TRP A 684 34.55 11.53 8.47
CA TRP A 684 34.84 10.45 7.50
C TRP A 684 35.47 9.21 8.14
N ASP A 685 36.55 9.39 8.91
CA ASP A 685 37.25 8.27 9.54
C ASP A 685 36.37 7.53 10.56
N ALA A 686 35.43 8.22 11.21
CA ALA A 686 34.48 7.60 12.13
C ALA A 686 33.48 6.72 11.37
N LEU A 687 32.91 7.24 10.28
CA LEU A 687 32.03 6.47 9.40
C LEU A 687 32.75 5.27 8.78
N SER A 688 33.98 5.44 8.27
CA SER A 688 34.76 4.35 7.68
C SER A 688 35.05 3.23 8.69
N ARG A 689 35.34 3.57 9.96
CA ARG A 689 35.51 2.58 11.02
C ARG A 689 34.20 1.85 11.35
N LEU A 690 33.08 2.58 11.39
CA LEU A 690 31.77 2.00 11.64
C LEU A 690 31.39 1.00 10.53
N ALA A 691 31.55 1.39 9.26
CA ALA A 691 31.29 0.54 8.11
C ALA A 691 32.20 -0.71 8.10
N SER A 692 33.50 -0.51 8.30
CA SER A 692 34.47 -1.62 8.35
C SER A 692 34.18 -2.61 9.48
N GLY A 693 33.79 -2.11 10.66
CA GLY A 693 33.43 -2.93 11.82
C GLY A 693 32.21 -3.83 11.58
N SER A 694 31.34 -3.46 10.64
CA SER A 694 30.16 -4.22 10.23
C SER A 694 30.32 -4.91 8.87
N ALA A 695 31.54 -4.97 8.32
CA ALA A 695 31.80 -5.52 6.98
C ALA A 695 30.88 -4.92 5.89
N VAL A 696 30.68 -3.60 5.95
CA VAL A 696 29.95 -2.82 4.95
C VAL A 696 30.97 -2.10 4.08
N PRO A 697 30.98 -2.32 2.75
CA PRO A 697 31.80 -1.54 1.83
C PRO A 697 31.47 -0.05 1.93
N ILE A 698 32.49 0.79 1.80
CA ILE A 698 32.31 2.23 1.71
C ILE A 698 33.32 2.83 0.74
N VAL A 699 32.87 3.73 -0.12
CA VAL A 699 33.72 4.48 -1.03
C VAL A 699 33.43 5.98 -0.90
N ARG A 700 34.47 6.80 -0.98
CA ARG A 700 34.31 8.25 -1.07
C ARG A 700 33.98 8.60 -2.52
N LEU A 701 32.83 9.24 -2.71
CA LEU A 701 32.39 9.68 -4.03
C LEU A 701 32.88 11.08 -4.38
N GLY A 702 33.09 11.96 -3.40
CA GLY A 702 33.47 13.34 -3.71
C GLY A 702 33.09 14.33 -2.63
N TYR A 703 32.77 15.55 -3.06
CA TYR A 703 32.44 16.66 -2.18
C TYR A 703 31.26 17.49 -2.71
N THR A 704 30.48 18.07 -1.80
CA THR A 704 29.46 19.06 -2.15
C THR A 704 30.09 20.44 -2.35
N GLY A 705 29.58 21.23 -3.28
CA GLY A 705 30.01 22.62 -3.48
C GLY A 705 29.73 23.19 -4.87
N GLY A 706 29.56 24.52 -4.93
CA GLY A 706 29.32 25.24 -6.18
C GLY A 706 27.90 25.04 -6.72
N ASP A 707 27.70 25.39 -7.98
CA ASP A 707 26.43 25.36 -8.70
C ASP A 707 26.43 24.35 -9.86
N ARG A 708 27.41 23.42 -9.86
CA ARG A 708 27.63 22.43 -10.92
C ARG A 708 27.61 21.01 -10.39
N PHE A 709 27.07 20.10 -11.19
CA PHE A 709 27.09 18.66 -11.00
C PHE A 709 28.16 18.07 -11.90
N GLN A 710 29.25 17.61 -11.29
CA GLN A 710 30.46 17.14 -11.97
C GLN A 710 30.78 15.71 -11.56
N LEU A 711 30.91 14.82 -12.55
CA LEU A 711 31.37 13.44 -12.35
C LEU A 711 32.69 13.26 -13.09
N ASN A 712 33.79 13.65 -12.45
CA ASN A 712 35.13 13.71 -13.05
C ASN A 712 35.14 14.46 -14.40
N ASP A 713 35.56 13.79 -15.47
CA ASP A 713 35.60 14.26 -16.85
C ASP A 713 34.41 13.76 -17.70
N GLN A 714 33.49 12.97 -17.11
CA GLN A 714 32.38 12.34 -17.84
C GLN A 714 31.13 13.22 -17.93
N MET A 715 30.92 14.11 -16.95
CA MET A 715 29.79 15.04 -16.90
C MET A 715 30.16 16.34 -16.22
N ASP A 716 29.66 17.45 -16.75
CA ASP A 716 29.76 18.78 -16.15
C ASP A 716 28.51 19.62 -16.51
N LEU A 717 27.46 19.52 -15.69
CA LEU A 717 26.17 20.19 -15.91
C LEU A 717 25.87 21.23 -14.81
N PRO A 718 25.27 22.39 -15.12
CA PRO A 718 24.71 23.26 -14.09
C PRO A 718 23.61 22.55 -13.29
N VAL A 719 23.59 22.72 -11.96
CA VAL A 719 22.51 22.18 -11.10
C VAL A 719 21.16 22.71 -11.55
N SER A 720 21.09 23.97 -11.99
CA SER A 720 19.87 24.58 -12.53
C SER A 720 19.31 23.85 -13.76
N GLN A 721 20.17 23.27 -14.60
CA GLN A 721 19.75 22.56 -15.81
C GLN A 721 19.16 21.19 -15.45
N ILE A 722 19.85 20.41 -14.62
CA ILE A 722 19.32 19.11 -14.17
C ILE A 722 18.05 19.29 -13.33
N ALA A 723 17.97 20.36 -12.53
CA ALA A 723 16.77 20.70 -11.76
C ALA A 723 15.59 21.06 -12.67
N ASP A 724 15.80 21.86 -13.73
CA ASP A 724 14.75 22.21 -14.68
C ASP A 724 14.19 20.96 -15.38
N VAL A 725 15.08 20.07 -15.84
CA VAL A 725 14.67 18.82 -16.50
C VAL A 725 13.90 17.90 -15.54
N TRP A 726 14.42 17.69 -14.32
CA TRP A 726 13.78 16.84 -13.32
C TRP A 726 12.43 17.37 -12.84
N ASN A 727 12.31 18.69 -12.65
CA ASN A 727 11.06 19.30 -12.17
C ASN A 727 9.94 19.31 -13.21
N ASN A 728 10.29 19.35 -14.51
CA ASN A 728 9.32 19.43 -15.59
C ASN A 728 9.07 18.09 -16.30
N GLY A 729 9.84 17.04 -16.01
CA GLY A 729 9.77 15.75 -16.70
C GLY A 729 8.38 15.10 -16.68
N LEU A 730 7.70 15.10 -15.52
CA LEU A 730 6.36 14.55 -15.40
C LEU A 730 5.33 15.34 -16.22
N GLU A 731 5.36 16.67 -16.12
CA GLU A 731 4.43 17.54 -16.87
C GLU A 731 4.68 17.44 -18.38
N ALA A 732 5.94 17.32 -18.82
CA ALA A 732 6.30 17.15 -20.21
C ALA A 732 5.85 15.80 -20.80
N ALA A 733 5.73 14.76 -19.98
CA ALA A 733 5.24 13.45 -20.42
C ALA A 733 3.71 13.40 -20.63
N SER A 734 2.96 14.33 -20.04
CA SER A 734 1.50 14.43 -20.21
C SER A 734 1.06 15.18 -21.49
N GLY A 735 2.00 15.70 -22.29
CA GLY A 735 1.73 16.42 -23.54
C GLY A 735 1.67 17.94 -23.38
#